data_AF-A0A0S7F4X8-F1
#
_entry.id   AF-A0A0S7F4X8-F1
#
_cell.length_a   1.000
_cell.length_b   1.000
_cell.length_c   1.000
_cell.angle_alpha   90.00
_cell.angle_beta   90.00
_cell.angle_gamma   90.00
#
_symmetry.space_group_name_H-M   'P 1'
#
loop_
_entity.id
_entity.type
_entity.pdbx_description
1 polymer ?
#
loop_
_entity_poly.entity_id
_entity_poly.type
_entity_poly.pdbx_seq_one_letter_code
_entity_poly.pdbx_strand_id
1 'polypeptide(L)'
;HILRTFDTADIEVDATVFALGLISNPSALLINDLLEMAKYKPSKPIMYALSNIVKRFYKVERKTIPEIHSVAEFMASQLGDCTGVKDHTFMTLRVIGNMAPAVIPVSPALRTAVIQCVKEPAASQIVQQAAIQVYRQIPVPDETRDVFMQVLLDNSNPVQERIAAYLIIMKDPQPSELTQLINVLSSEPDQQFRSFVISHITNILSSTESETEALRQKIQDALQGNEIGPTMDPIKFSRNYKIGSVQGNMIFEGVSYLPKEVMLEMTLRAFGFEIDMMEIGITGEKFEPTIEALFGENGFFPDTALKTMYFVSENMPEGVSEILENAIPALKRNRMKRETSNNLVSEVRQNLEKMVNELKTAPSPEAMVYLKLLGNELGYLRTNDIVDMAFSASTLIDKMPKMFPHEILKSLMTSPDNTISAHYIFMDNQFFLPTVTGVPLRIALSGTFTPGFKGGLQIARDMSTVTFMPFGGIEFVTQVGSYIPEYVNSGLEMHTNFFHESGVKAKVSMGRDHVKLTIPAPSTPTKLIQMTNSFVAVIGSNVKMLPPVVKDTVELNKCTPSFIGMKYCSALQYTDAFSHETAPYFPLTGDSKFVVELHPTGEVTEYTSTVTYELLKEGDEGRQKVDVLKFILKAEGAAPTEAQLVMKYNREKNVITADVQIPDIDVEVGIRLGVIDGNTQAKELIPS
;
A
#
# COMPACT_ATOMS: atom_id res chain seq x y z
N HIS A 1 1.01 33.14 8.51
CA HIS A 1 -0.10 34.07 8.11
C HIS A 1 -0.55 33.89 6.66
N ILE A 2 0.34 33.85 5.66
CA ILE A 2 -0.03 33.72 4.23
C ILE A 2 -0.87 32.46 3.96
N LEU A 3 -0.46 31.28 4.45
CA LEU A 3 -1.22 30.05 4.20
C LEU A 3 -2.62 30.01 4.85
N ARG A 4 -2.88 30.87 5.85
CA ARG A 4 -4.20 30.99 6.51
C ARG A 4 -5.16 31.91 5.75
N THR A 5 -4.71 32.58 4.69
CA THR A 5 -5.60 33.38 3.83
C THR A 5 -6.26 32.56 2.72
N PHE A 6 -5.79 31.31 2.53
CA PHE A 6 -6.40 30.34 1.62
C PHE A 6 -7.59 29.66 2.30
N ASP A 7 -8.49 29.07 1.51
CA ASP A 7 -9.64 28.34 2.05
C ASP A 7 -9.14 27.10 2.79
N THR A 8 -9.76 26.74 3.93
CA THR A 8 -9.40 25.52 4.66
C THR A 8 -9.62 24.26 3.84
N ALA A 9 -10.47 24.31 2.81
CA ALA A 9 -10.66 23.23 1.85
C ALA A 9 -9.57 23.15 0.75
N ASP A 10 -8.58 24.05 0.74
CA ASP A 10 -7.50 24.07 -0.28
C ASP A 10 -6.43 23.01 0.02
N ILE A 11 -6.15 22.18 -0.99
CA ILE A 11 -5.19 21.07 -0.91
C ILE A 11 -3.74 21.57 -1.00
N GLU A 12 -3.56 22.75 -1.59
CA GLU A 12 -2.30 23.47 -1.73
C GLU A 12 -1.71 23.81 -0.36
N VAL A 13 -2.56 24.13 0.61
CA VAL A 13 -2.14 24.40 2.00
C VAL A 13 -1.56 23.13 2.62
N ASP A 14 -2.26 22.00 2.49
CA ASP A 14 -1.81 20.72 3.06
C ASP A 14 -0.49 20.26 2.43
N ALA A 15 -0.36 20.36 1.11
CA ALA A 15 0.87 20.00 0.38
C ALA A 15 2.05 20.90 0.77
N THR A 16 1.83 22.21 0.86
CA THR A 16 2.89 23.18 1.23
C THR A 16 3.36 22.95 2.67
N VAL A 17 2.43 22.78 3.61
CA VAL A 17 2.76 22.53 5.01
C VAL A 17 3.46 21.19 5.18
N PHE A 18 3.02 20.14 4.46
CA PHE A 18 3.70 18.85 4.46
C PHE A 18 5.15 18.96 3.98
N ALA A 19 5.41 19.70 2.90
CA ALA A 19 6.76 19.94 2.39
C ALA A 19 7.65 20.69 3.40
N LEU A 20 7.11 21.70 4.10
CA LEU A 20 7.82 22.37 5.21
C LEU A 20 8.19 21.40 6.33
N GLY A 21 7.37 20.36 6.54
CA GLY A 21 7.60 19.25 7.47
C GLY A 21 8.86 18.42 7.18
N LEU A 22 9.40 18.51 5.96
CA LEU A 22 10.53 17.69 5.49
C LEU A 22 11.87 18.45 5.48
N ILE A 23 11.91 19.70 5.94
CA ILE A 23 13.12 20.53 5.98
C ILE A 23 14.20 19.89 6.87
N SER A 24 15.46 19.91 6.42
CA SER A 24 16.60 19.24 7.07
C SER A 24 17.01 19.84 8.42
N ASN A 25 16.95 21.17 8.57
CA ASN A 25 17.37 21.87 9.78
C ASN A 25 16.23 22.74 10.33
N PRO A 26 15.33 22.18 11.15
CA PRO A 26 14.22 22.93 11.70
C PRO A 26 14.64 23.95 12.77
N SER A 27 13.85 25.02 12.91
CA SER A 27 14.00 26.01 13.97
C SER A 27 12.82 25.97 14.95
N ALA A 28 12.98 26.54 16.15
CA ALA A 28 11.89 26.71 17.11
C ALA A 28 10.70 27.49 16.52
N LEU A 29 10.98 28.53 15.73
CA LEU A 29 9.97 29.32 15.02
C LEU A 29 9.15 28.45 14.06
N LEU A 30 9.81 27.55 13.31
CA LEU A 30 9.12 26.64 12.39
C LEU A 30 8.21 25.65 13.14
N ILE A 31 8.64 25.13 14.31
CA ILE A 31 7.78 24.30 15.17
C ILE A 31 6.52 25.08 15.57
N ASN A 32 6.68 26.32 16.03
CA ASN A 32 5.55 27.16 16.43
C ASN A 32 4.61 27.45 15.25
N ASP A 33 5.14 27.80 14.08
CA ASP A 33 4.33 28.08 12.88
C ASP A 33 3.53 26.84 12.44
N LEU A 34 4.13 25.66 12.48
CA LEU A 34 3.44 24.40 12.15
C LEU A 34 2.41 23.99 13.21
N LEU A 35 2.69 24.23 14.50
CA LEU A 35 1.71 24.03 15.57
C LEU A 35 0.50 24.94 15.36
N GLU A 36 0.74 26.19 14.99
CA GLU A 36 -0.28 27.16 14.67
C GLU A 36 -1.10 26.74 13.43
N MET A 37 -0.47 26.16 12.41
CA MET A 37 -1.21 25.57 11.28
C MET A 37 -2.05 24.35 11.71
N ALA A 38 -1.51 23.48 12.57
CA ALA A 38 -2.23 22.30 13.07
C ALA A 38 -3.46 22.68 13.91
N LYS A 39 -3.37 23.71 14.75
CA LYS A 39 -4.53 24.25 15.48
C LYS A 39 -5.60 24.84 14.56
N TYR A 40 -5.18 25.44 13.46
CA TYR A 40 -6.10 26.06 12.49
C TYR A 40 -6.79 25.02 11.60
N LYS A 41 -6.03 24.03 11.12
CA LYS A 41 -6.50 22.94 10.26
C LYS A 41 -5.76 21.65 10.64
N PRO A 42 -6.34 20.78 11.50
CA PRO A 42 -5.70 19.54 11.94
C PRO A 42 -5.82 18.42 10.88
N SER A 43 -5.48 18.72 9.63
CA SER A 43 -5.48 17.73 8.55
C SER A 43 -4.33 16.73 8.75
N LYS A 44 -4.50 15.50 8.22
CA LYS A 44 -3.48 14.44 8.28
C LYS A 44 -2.09 14.95 7.83
N PRO A 45 -1.92 15.62 6.66
CA PRO A 45 -0.61 16.12 6.24
C PRO A 45 0.00 17.17 7.18
N ILE A 46 -0.81 18.10 7.70
CA ILE A 46 -0.34 19.15 8.61
C ILE A 46 0.15 18.55 9.94
N MET A 47 -0.57 17.57 10.48
CA MET A 47 -0.20 16.90 11.72
C MET A 47 1.10 16.08 11.57
N TYR A 48 1.28 15.36 10.45
CA TYR A 48 2.54 14.68 10.17
C TYR A 48 3.71 15.66 9.99
N ALA A 49 3.50 16.79 9.31
CA ALA A 49 4.52 17.83 9.18
C ALA A 49 5.02 18.33 10.53
N LEU A 50 4.09 18.59 11.46
CA LEU A 50 4.42 19.03 12.82
C LEU A 50 5.26 17.97 13.55
N SER A 51 4.84 16.69 13.53
CA SER A 51 5.61 15.63 14.20
C SER A 51 7.01 15.42 13.60
N ASN A 52 7.15 15.49 12.28
CA ASN A 52 8.43 15.32 11.59
C ASN A 52 9.42 16.41 12.00
N ILE A 53 8.97 17.67 12.08
CA ILE A 53 9.82 18.80 12.44
C ILE A 53 10.19 18.78 13.94
N VAL A 54 9.26 18.44 14.83
CA VAL A 54 9.53 18.27 16.26
C VAL A 54 10.56 17.16 16.50
N LYS A 55 10.35 15.99 15.88
CA LYS A 55 11.29 14.87 15.99
C LYS A 55 12.67 15.22 15.46
N ARG A 56 12.74 15.84 14.28
CA ARG A 56 14.01 16.19 13.65
C ARG A 56 14.77 17.21 14.47
N PHE A 57 14.09 18.24 14.97
CA PHE A 57 14.68 19.22 15.89
C PHE A 57 15.27 18.52 17.13
N TYR A 58 14.49 17.67 17.79
CA TYR A 58 14.93 16.97 18.99
C TYR A 58 16.11 16.02 18.72
N LYS A 59 16.12 15.34 17.56
CA LYS A 59 17.21 14.43 17.16
C LYS A 59 18.54 15.17 16.98
N VAL A 60 18.50 16.39 16.41
CA VAL A 60 19.69 17.23 16.14
C VAL A 60 20.14 17.97 17.39
N GLU A 61 19.22 18.72 18.04
CA GLU A 61 19.57 19.62 19.14
C GLU A 61 19.69 18.91 20.49
N ARG A 62 19.05 17.74 20.65
CA ARG A 62 18.93 16.98 21.91
C ARG A 62 18.44 17.84 23.07
N LYS A 63 17.60 18.85 22.77
CA LYS A 63 17.04 19.80 23.72
C LYS A 63 15.52 19.86 23.62
N THR A 64 14.90 20.06 24.76
CA THR A 64 13.47 20.35 24.88
C THR A 64 13.28 21.86 25.04
N ILE A 65 12.33 22.42 24.30
CA ILE A 65 12.05 23.87 24.25
C ILE A 65 10.55 24.12 24.54
N PRO A 66 10.15 25.34 24.94
CA PRO A 66 8.75 25.65 25.25
C PRO A 66 7.77 25.32 24.12
N GLU A 67 8.21 25.41 22.86
CA GLU A 67 7.41 25.07 21.68
C GLU A 67 7.10 23.56 21.64
N ILE A 68 8.06 22.69 22.00
CA ILE A 68 7.83 21.23 22.09
C ILE A 68 6.83 20.91 23.20
N HIS A 69 6.92 21.61 24.34
CA HIS A 69 5.94 21.46 25.42
C HIS A 69 4.54 21.90 24.95
N SER A 70 4.45 23.01 24.23
CA SER A 70 3.18 23.49 23.65
C SER A 70 2.58 22.50 22.65
N VAL A 71 3.43 21.83 21.84
CA VAL A 71 2.99 20.73 20.97
C VAL A 71 2.47 19.55 21.78
N ALA A 72 3.16 19.16 22.86
CA ALA A 72 2.74 18.05 23.70
C ALA A 72 1.37 18.29 24.35
N GLU A 73 1.14 19.50 24.87
CA GLU A 73 -0.17 19.91 25.43
C GLU A 73 -1.26 19.96 24.36
N PHE A 74 -0.96 20.47 23.17
CA PHE A 74 -1.90 20.42 22.05
C PHE A 74 -2.28 18.98 21.71
N MET A 75 -1.31 18.06 21.60
CA MET A 75 -1.61 16.65 21.30
C MET A 75 -2.40 15.96 22.42
N ALA A 76 -2.13 16.28 23.69
CA ALA A 76 -2.90 15.76 24.80
C ALA A 76 -4.37 16.18 24.69
N SER A 77 -4.63 17.44 24.32
CA SER A 77 -5.99 17.96 24.11
C SER A 77 -6.75 17.29 22.96
N GLN A 78 -6.03 16.73 21.97
CA GLN A 78 -6.64 16.05 20.83
C GLN A 78 -7.11 14.62 21.13
N LEU A 79 -6.54 13.96 22.15
CA LEU A 79 -6.91 12.57 22.50
C LEU A 79 -8.21 12.48 23.31
N GLY A 80 -8.53 13.49 24.12
CA GLY A 80 -9.75 13.48 24.95
C GLY A 80 -9.83 12.24 25.85
N ASP A 81 -10.98 11.56 25.85
CA ASP A 81 -11.21 10.29 26.53
C ASP A 81 -10.95 9.06 25.65
N CYS A 82 -10.34 9.24 24.47
CA CYS A 82 -10.05 8.20 23.48
C CYS A 82 -11.27 7.58 22.79
N THR A 83 -12.49 8.02 23.12
CA THR A 83 -13.76 7.56 22.50
C THR A 83 -14.28 8.49 21.39
N GLY A 84 -13.51 9.54 21.08
CA GLY A 84 -13.81 10.49 20.00
C GLY A 84 -13.83 9.85 18.60
N VAL A 85 -13.81 10.69 17.57
CA VAL A 85 -13.82 10.22 16.17
C VAL A 85 -12.64 9.28 15.93
N LYS A 86 -12.92 7.98 15.72
CA LYS A 86 -11.95 6.88 15.57
C LYS A 86 -10.74 7.29 14.73
N ASP A 87 -10.97 7.87 13.56
CA ASP A 87 -9.94 8.24 12.60
C ASP A 87 -9.04 9.39 13.08
N HIS A 88 -9.62 10.37 13.78
CA HIS A 88 -8.88 11.51 14.33
C HIS A 88 -7.99 11.07 15.50
N THR A 89 -8.54 10.28 16.42
CA THR A 89 -7.80 9.74 17.57
C THR A 89 -6.67 8.82 17.09
N PHE A 90 -6.95 7.92 16.14
CA PHE A 90 -5.95 7.05 15.53
C PHE A 90 -4.81 7.84 14.87
N MET A 91 -5.14 8.83 14.03
CA MET A 91 -4.16 9.70 13.38
C MET A 91 -3.31 10.46 14.41
N THR A 92 -3.95 11.01 15.45
CA THR A 92 -3.27 11.74 16.54
C THR A 92 -2.27 10.85 17.26
N LEU A 93 -2.63 9.61 17.61
CA LEU A 93 -1.73 8.65 18.26
C LEU A 93 -0.54 8.29 17.37
N ARG A 94 -0.73 8.10 16.06
CA ARG A 94 0.37 7.86 15.11
C ARG A 94 1.34 9.05 15.06
N VAL A 95 0.80 10.26 15.01
CA VAL A 95 1.57 11.52 15.01
C VAL A 95 2.35 11.70 16.32
N ILE A 96 1.73 11.41 17.48
CA ILE A 96 2.41 11.37 18.78
C ILE A 96 3.54 10.33 18.76
N GLY A 97 3.26 9.11 18.30
CA GLY A 97 4.24 8.02 18.21
C GLY A 97 5.43 8.35 17.30
N ASN A 98 5.23 9.20 16.29
CA ASN A 98 6.33 9.68 15.45
C ASN A 98 7.26 10.63 16.20
N MET A 99 6.77 11.48 17.11
CA MET A 99 7.58 12.43 17.90
C MET A 99 7.73 12.07 19.39
N ALA A 100 7.38 10.83 19.76
CA ALA A 100 7.33 10.37 21.14
C ALA A 100 8.61 10.64 21.97
N PRO A 101 9.84 10.48 21.42
CA PRO A 101 11.07 10.81 22.16
C PRO A 101 11.15 12.26 22.63
N ALA A 102 10.50 13.19 21.92
CA ALA A 102 10.52 14.61 22.23
C ALA A 102 9.39 15.03 23.18
N VAL A 103 8.18 14.45 23.02
CA VAL A 103 6.96 14.95 23.68
C VAL A 103 6.54 14.16 24.93
N ILE A 104 6.74 12.83 24.97
CA ILE A 104 6.31 11.98 26.10
C ILE A 104 7.11 12.26 27.39
N PRO A 105 8.43 12.51 27.33
CA PRO A 105 9.18 12.85 28.54
C PRO A 105 8.77 14.17 29.19
N VAL A 106 8.28 15.14 28.40
CA VAL A 106 8.06 16.53 28.85
C VAL A 106 6.62 16.89 29.19
N SER A 107 5.64 16.03 28.90
CA SER A 107 4.24 16.25 29.27
C SER A 107 3.66 15.03 29.99
N PRO A 108 3.49 15.11 31.32
CA PRO A 108 2.75 14.12 32.08
C PRO A 108 1.30 13.97 31.60
N ALA A 109 0.65 15.06 31.20
CA ALA A 109 -0.72 15.05 30.69
C ALA A 109 -0.85 14.19 29.43
N LEU A 110 0.07 14.37 28.47
CA LEU A 110 0.12 13.54 27.26
C LEU A 110 0.38 12.07 27.58
N ARG A 111 1.30 11.78 28.51
CA ARG A 111 1.59 10.41 28.95
C ARG A 111 0.35 9.74 29.53
N THR A 112 -0.37 10.42 30.42
CA THR A 112 -1.61 9.90 31.01
C THR A 112 -2.68 9.68 29.94
N ALA A 113 -2.85 10.62 29.01
CA ALA A 113 -3.83 10.49 27.93
C ALA A 113 -3.55 9.27 27.02
N VAL A 114 -2.29 9.03 26.65
CA VAL A 114 -1.90 7.87 25.83
C VAL A 114 -2.17 6.56 26.59
N ILE A 115 -1.80 6.48 27.88
CA ILE A 115 -2.05 5.29 28.69
C ILE A 115 -3.55 5.06 28.92
N GLN A 116 -4.36 6.12 29.03
CA GLN A 116 -5.82 6.00 29.08
C GLN A 116 -6.33 5.34 27.80
N CYS A 117 -5.84 5.73 26.62
CA CYS A 117 -6.24 5.11 25.36
C CYS A 117 -5.89 3.61 25.28
N VAL A 118 -4.84 3.15 25.96
CA VAL A 118 -4.51 1.72 26.05
C VAL A 118 -5.52 0.97 26.91
N LYS A 119 -6.03 1.60 27.98
CA LYS A 119 -6.92 0.97 28.97
C LYS A 119 -8.40 1.09 28.66
N GLU A 120 -8.79 2.06 27.85
CA GLU A 120 -10.18 2.42 27.62
C GLU A 120 -10.92 1.34 26.82
N PRO A 121 -11.84 0.57 27.42
CA PRO A 121 -12.52 -0.54 26.72
C PRO A 121 -13.48 -0.05 25.63
N ALA A 122 -13.95 1.21 25.72
CA ALA A 122 -14.80 1.81 24.70
C ALA A 122 -14.01 2.31 23.47
N ALA A 123 -12.68 2.42 23.56
CA ALA A 123 -11.85 2.77 22.42
C ALA A 123 -11.82 1.61 21.41
N SER A 124 -11.79 1.92 20.12
CA SER A 124 -11.67 0.88 19.09
C SER A 124 -10.30 0.20 19.14
N GLN A 125 -10.23 -1.07 18.74
CA GLN A 125 -8.99 -1.86 18.66
C GLN A 125 -7.82 -1.12 18.00
N ILE A 126 -8.06 -0.46 16.85
CA ILE A 126 -7.00 0.27 16.13
C ILE A 126 -6.45 1.47 16.93
N VAL A 127 -7.28 2.09 17.79
CA VAL A 127 -6.89 3.19 18.68
C VAL A 127 -6.05 2.63 19.84
N GLN A 128 -6.49 1.53 20.46
CA GLN A 128 -5.73 0.85 21.53
C GLN A 128 -4.35 0.39 21.01
N GLN A 129 -4.30 -0.28 19.85
CA GLN A 129 -3.05 -0.69 19.20
C GLN A 129 -2.15 0.52 18.87
N ALA A 130 -2.69 1.60 18.32
CA ALA A 130 -1.92 2.81 18.04
C ALA A 130 -1.36 3.45 19.31
N ALA A 131 -2.11 3.44 20.41
CA ALA A 131 -1.66 3.94 21.71
C ALA A 131 -0.51 3.12 22.28
N ILE A 132 -0.56 1.79 22.14
CA ILE A 132 0.57 0.91 22.49
C ILE A 132 1.80 1.27 21.64
N GLN A 133 1.62 1.45 20.33
CA GLN A 133 2.70 1.76 19.40
C GLN A 133 3.34 3.15 19.61
N VAL A 134 2.74 4.06 20.39
CA VAL A 134 3.39 5.34 20.77
C VAL A 134 4.75 5.09 21.44
N TYR A 135 4.87 4.01 22.22
CA TYR A 135 6.10 3.67 22.95
C TYR A 135 7.14 2.96 22.07
N ARG A 136 6.89 2.75 20.77
CA ARG A 136 7.80 1.97 19.90
C ARG A 136 9.20 2.58 19.80
N GLN A 137 9.37 3.90 19.98
CA GLN A 137 10.66 4.59 19.90
C GLN A 137 11.24 5.05 21.25
N ILE A 138 10.55 4.79 22.36
CA ILE A 138 10.98 5.18 23.71
C ILE A 138 10.94 4.00 24.69
N PRO A 139 11.73 3.99 25.76
CA PRO A 139 11.53 3.04 26.85
C PRO A 139 10.16 3.23 27.49
N VAL A 140 9.57 2.15 27.99
CA VAL A 140 8.33 2.23 28.78
C VAL A 140 8.66 2.78 30.17
N PRO A 141 7.98 3.86 30.61
CA PRO A 141 8.13 4.37 31.98
C PRO A 141 7.74 3.31 33.01
N ASP A 142 8.53 3.14 34.06
CA ASP A 142 8.34 2.12 35.10
C ASP A 142 6.90 2.09 35.66
N GLU A 143 6.33 3.27 35.91
CA GLU A 143 4.96 3.46 36.43
C GLU A 143 3.85 2.90 35.52
N THR A 144 4.17 2.62 34.25
CA THR A 144 3.20 2.21 33.22
C THR A 144 3.47 0.81 32.68
N ARG A 145 4.56 0.15 33.09
CA ARG A 145 4.94 -1.18 32.58
C ARG A 145 3.88 -2.24 32.87
N ASP A 146 3.28 -2.21 34.06
CA ASP A 146 2.20 -3.12 34.45
C ASP A 146 1.02 -3.09 33.48
N VAL A 147 0.73 -1.95 32.86
CA VAL A 147 -0.35 -1.81 31.87
C VAL A 147 -0.05 -2.65 30.64
N PHE A 148 1.18 -2.56 30.12
CA PHE A 148 1.59 -3.33 28.95
C PHE A 148 1.72 -4.82 29.28
N MET A 149 2.19 -5.17 30.49
CA MET A 149 2.21 -6.56 30.96
C MET A 149 0.81 -7.14 31.10
N GLN A 150 -0.18 -6.37 31.54
CA GLN A 150 -1.58 -6.80 31.55
C GLN A 150 -2.11 -7.03 30.14
N VAL A 151 -1.89 -6.09 29.21
CA VAL A 151 -2.30 -6.25 27.81
C VAL A 151 -1.68 -7.51 27.19
N LEU A 152 -0.39 -7.72 27.42
CA LEU A 152 0.40 -8.85 26.94
C LEU A 152 -0.14 -10.21 27.40
N LEU A 153 -0.47 -10.33 28.69
CA LEU A 153 -0.78 -11.61 29.33
C LEU A 153 -2.28 -11.97 29.33
N ASP A 154 -3.17 -10.99 29.10
CA ASP A 154 -4.60 -11.24 29.04
C ASP A 154 -5.01 -11.81 27.67
N ASN A 155 -5.43 -13.07 27.68
CA ASN A 155 -5.86 -13.81 26.49
C ASN A 155 -7.18 -13.33 25.89
N SER A 156 -7.90 -12.42 26.55
CA SER A 156 -9.10 -11.79 25.98
C SER A 156 -8.74 -10.66 25.01
N ASN A 157 -7.51 -10.14 25.06
CA ASN A 157 -7.06 -9.11 24.14
C ASN A 157 -6.72 -9.69 22.76
N PRO A 158 -6.95 -8.93 21.67
CA PRO A 158 -6.57 -9.34 20.32
C PRO A 158 -5.08 -9.63 20.17
N VAL A 159 -4.74 -10.59 19.30
CA VAL A 159 -3.36 -11.05 19.10
C VAL A 159 -2.40 -9.90 18.70
N GLN A 160 -2.84 -8.94 17.87
CA GLN A 160 -2.00 -7.81 17.45
C GLN A 160 -1.66 -6.87 18.61
N GLU A 161 -2.59 -6.67 19.55
CA GLU A 161 -2.35 -5.82 20.72
C GLU A 161 -1.39 -6.49 21.69
N ARG A 162 -1.58 -7.79 21.92
CA ARG A 162 -0.66 -8.61 22.73
C ARG A 162 0.75 -8.61 22.14
N ILE A 163 0.87 -8.80 20.82
CA ILE A 163 2.17 -8.74 20.10
C ILE A 163 2.77 -7.33 20.17
N ALA A 164 1.96 -6.27 20.01
CA ALA A 164 2.46 -4.90 20.13
C ALA A 164 3.00 -4.66 21.55
N ALA A 165 2.26 -5.01 22.60
CA ALA A 165 2.70 -4.88 23.98
C ALA A 165 3.96 -5.71 24.27
N TYR A 166 4.04 -6.93 23.75
CA TYR A 166 5.23 -7.78 23.80
C TYR A 166 6.46 -7.07 23.22
N LEU A 167 6.36 -6.55 22.00
CA LEU A 167 7.47 -5.86 21.32
C LEU A 167 7.91 -4.62 22.11
N ILE A 168 6.96 -3.89 22.70
CA ILE A 168 7.25 -2.72 23.53
C ILE A 168 8.02 -3.10 24.81
N ILE A 169 7.61 -4.15 25.52
CA ILE A 169 8.30 -4.65 26.73
C ILE A 169 9.70 -5.20 26.39
N MET A 170 9.81 -5.95 25.30
CA MET A 170 11.06 -6.63 24.90
C MET A 170 12.20 -5.69 24.49
N LYS A 171 11.94 -4.39 24.31
CA LYS A 171 13.01 -3.41 24.06
C LYS A 171 13.97 -3.26 25.24
N ASP A 172 13.41 -3.27 26.45
CA ASP A 172 14.17 -3.29 27.70
C ASP A 172 13.34 -3.97 28.78
N PRO A 173 13.32 -5.32 28.80
CA PRO A 173 12.51 -6.06 29.74
C PRO A 173 13.23 -6.17 31.09
N GLN A 174 12.43 -6.15 32.16
CA GLN A 174 12.89 -6.44 33.51
C GLN A 174 12.98 -7.96 33.72
N PRO A 175 13.92 -8.45 34.57
CA PRO A 175 14.05 -9.89 34.81
C PRO A 175 12.75 -10.57 35.24
N SER A 176 11.95 -9.92 36.09
CA SER A 176 10.66 -10.44 36.55
C SER A 176 9.63 -10.59 35.42
N GLU A 177 9.62 -9.66 34.47
CA GLU A 177 8.72 -9.69 33.31
C GLU A 177 9.09 -10.82 32.36
N LEU A 178 10.39 -11.05 32.12
CA LEU A 178 10.87 -12.19 31.31
C LEU A 178 10.50 -13.52 31.96
N THR A 179 10.74 -13.66 33.27
CA THR A 179 10.36 -14.88 34.00
C THR A 179 8.86 -15.13 33.90
N GLN A 180 8.04 -14.09 34.09
CA GLN A 180 6.58 -14.22 33.97
C GLN A 180 6.15 -14.62 32.55
N LEU A 181 6.70 -13.98 31.52
CA LEU A 181 6.41 -14.30 30.12
C LEU A 181 6.76 -15.75 29.78
N ILE A 182 7.98 -16.18 30.11
CA ILE A 182 8.47 -17.55 29.81
C ILE A 182 7.62 -18.61 30.51
N ASN A 183 7.24 -18.38 31.77
CA ASN A 183 6.41 -19.30 32.54
C ASN A 183 5.03 -19.51 31.91
N VAL A 184 4.41 -18.44 31.39
CA VAL A 184 3.06 -18.50 30.80
C VAL A 184 3.09 -19.05 29.37
N LEU A 185 4.19 -18.84 28.63
CA LEU A 185 4.32 -19.22 27.22
C LEU A 185 4.11 -20.71 26.96
N SER A 186 4.48 -21.58 27.91
CA SER A 186 4.28 -23.04 27.79
C SER A 186 2.81 -23.44 27.79
N SER A 187 1.96 -22.65 28.47
CA SER A 187 0.51 -22.84 28.59
C SER A 187 -0.31 -21.88 27.72
N GLU A 188 0.35 -21.14 26.83
CA GLU A 188 -0.31 -20.14 25.97
C GLU A 188 -1.34 -20.81 25.04
N PRO A 189 -2.63 -20.44 25.12
CA PRO A 189 -3.68 -21.02 24.28
C PRO A 189 -3.65 -20.47 22.84
N ASP A 190 -3.24 -19.22 22.63
CA ASP A 190 -3.19 -18.61 21.30
C ASP A 190 -1.89 -19.02 20.57
N GLN A 191 -2.03 -19.92 19.60
CA GLN A 191 -0.91 -20.41 18.79
C GLN A 191 -0.25 -19.30 17.95
N GLN A 192 -1.00 -18.28 17.52
CA GLN A 192 -0.47 -17.16 16.77
C GLN A 192 0.46 -16.32 17.64
N PHE A 193 -0.02 -15.94 18.82
CA PHE A 193 0.80 -15.22 19.81
C PHE A 193 2.04 -16.02 20.20
N ARG A 194 1.86 -17.30 20.56
CA ARG A 194 2.94 -18.20 20.95
C ARG A 194 4.01 -18.33 19.87
N SER A 195 3.61 -18.55 18.62
CA SER A 195 4.54 -18.67 17.50
C SER A 195 5.36 -17.39 17.31
N PHE A 196 4.73 -16.23 17.39
CA PHE A 196 5.41 -14.96 17.24
C PHE A 196 6.48 -14.78 18.33
N VAL A 197 6.11 -14.97 19.60
CA VAL A 197 7.03 -14.83 20.74
C VAL A 197 8.21 -15.79 20.63
N ILE A 198 7.95 -17.08 20.36
CA ILE A 198 9.01 -18.10 20.17
C ILE A 198 9.97 -17.67 19.05
N SER A 199 9.44 -17.26 17.90
CA SER A 199 10.29 -16.87 16.76
C SER A 199 11.14 -15.63 17.06
N HIS A 200 10.58 -14.62 17.71
CA HIS A 200 11.30 -13.40 18.06
C HIS A 200 12.40 -13.68 19.10
N ILE A 201 12.10 -14.46 20.16
CA ILE A 201 13.12 -14.88 21.14
C ILE A 201 14.21 -15.71 20.46
N THR A 202 13.84 -16.61 19.56
CA THR A 202 14.80 -17.43 18.80
C THR A 202 15.75 -16.57 17.99
N ASN A 203 15.24 -15.54 17.29
CA ASN A 203 16.06 -14.61 16.52
C ASN A 203 17.00 -13.78 17.42
N ILE A 204 16.57 -13.42 18.63
CA ILE A 204 17.44 -12.72 19.60
C ILE A 204 18.54 -13.67 20.11
N LEU A 205 18.19 -14.92 20.44
CA LEU A 205 19.15 -15.92 20.95
C LEU A 205 20.19 -16.33 19.91
N SER A 206 19.80 -16.37 18.63
CA SER A 206 20.69 -16.69 17.50
C SER A 206 21.51 -15.50 16.99
N SER A 207 21.15 -14.28 17.38
CA SER A 207 21.85 -13.06 16.99
C SER A 207 23.28 -13.04 17.50
N THR A 208 24.23 -12.69 16.63
CA THR A 208 25.64 -12.49 16.95
C THR A 208 25.98 -11.00 17.21
N GLU A 209 24.96 -10.15 17.26
CA GLU A 209 25.11 -8.70 17.33
C GLU A 209 25.32 -8.20 18.76
N SER A 210 26.26 -7.26 18.93
CA SER A 210 26.62 -6.70 20.25
C SER A 210 25.44 -6.03 20.98
N GLU A 211 24.55 -5.34 20.28
CA GLU A 211 23.38 -4.68 20.87
C GLU A 211 22.40 -5.67 21.50
N THR A 212 22.29 -6.86 20.91
CA THR A 212 21.40 -7.92 21.42
C THR A 212 22.05 -8.72 22.55
N GLU A 213 23.34 -8.53 22.84
CA GLU A 213 24.08 -9.34 23.80
C GLU A 213 23.50 -9.28 25.21
N ALA A 214 23.22 -8.06 25.71
CA ALA A 214 22.65 -7.87 27.03
C ALA A 214 21.24 -8.47 27.15
N LEU A 215 20.40 -8.28 26.12
CA LEU A 215 19.05 -8.85 26.10
C LEU A 215 19.09 -10.38 26.01
N ARG A 216 19.98 -10.93 25.17
CA ARG A 216 20.20 -12.37 25.04
C ARG A 216 20.60 -12.99 26.39
N GLN A 217 21.50 -12.34 27.14
CA GLN A 217 21.87 -12.81 28.47
C GLN A 217 20.67 -12.80 29.43
N LYS A 218 19.90 -11.70 29.49
CA LYS A 218 18.68 -11.62 30.32
C LYS A 218 17.68 -12.75 29.99
N ILE A 219 17.50 -13.06 28.70
CA ILE A 219 16.62 -14.16 28.25
C ILE A 219 17.18 -15.52 28.64
N GLN A 220 18.48 -15.76 28.47
CA GLN A 220 19.12 -17.02 28.87
C GLN A 220 19.01 -17.27 30.38
N ASP A 221 19.21 -16.23 31.19
CA ASP A 221 19.07 -16.29 32.64
C ASP A 221 17.61 -16.62 33.03
N ALA A 222 16.63 -16.06 32.33
CA ALA A 222 15.22 -16.32 32.58
C ALA A 222 14.76 -17.71 32.10
N LEU A 223 15.40 -18.27 31.06
CA LEU A 223 15.15 -19.64 30.58
C LEU A 223 15.73 -20.71 31.50
N GLN A 224 16.78 -20.39 32.26
CA GLN A 224 17.43 -21.32 33.20
C GLN A 224 17.87 -22.64 32.54
N GLY A 225 18.29 -22.60 31.27
CA GLY A 225 18.72 -23.76 30.50
C GLY A 225 17.58 -24.56 29.83
N ASN A 226 16.33 -24.14 29.97
CA ASN A 226 15.21 -24.69 29.20
C ASN A 226 15.19 -24.15 27.77
N GLU A 227 14.67 -24.93 26.84
CA GLU A 227 14.39 -24.46 25.47
C GLU A 227 13.07 -23.66 25.44
N ILE A 228 13.02 -22.59 24.65
CA ILE A 228 11.80 -21.77 24.46
C ILE A 228 10.70 -22.51 23.65
N GLY A 229 11.10 -23.56 22.92
CA GLY A 229 10.24 -24.37 22.05
C GLY A 229 10.57 -24.23 20.56
N PRO A 230 10.07 -25.15 19.72
CA PRO A 230 10.34 -25.13 18.28
C PRO A 230 9.54 -24.03 17.57
N THR A 231 10.13 -23.45 16.52
CA THR A 231 9.39 -22.52 15.65
C THR A 231 8.32 -23.25 14.85
N MET A 232 7.14 -22.65 14.72
CA MET A 232 5.99 -23.23 13.99
C MET A 232 6.07 -22.97 12.48
N ASP A 233 5.10 -23.53 11.74
CA ASP A 233 4.96 -23.37 10.28
C ASP A 233 4.90 -21.87 9.91
N PRO A 234 5.87 -21.35 9.14
CA PRO A 234 6.04 -19.92 8.86
C PRO A 234 4.92 -19.32 8.00
N ILE A 235 4.10 -20.14 7.33
CA ILE A 235 3.03 -19.66 6.45
C ILE A 235 1.68 -19.60 7.15
N LYS A 236 1.50 -20.38 8.22
CA LYS A 236 0.23 -20.46 8.95
C LYS A 236 0.25 -19.68 10.25
N PHE A 237 1.43 -19.46 10.81
CA PHE A 237 1.59 -18.86 12.11
C PHE A 237 2.40 -17.58 12.08
N SER A 238 2.03 -16.66 12.96
CA SER A 238 2.69 -15.38 13.15
C SER A 238 4.16 -15.57 13.46
N ARG A 239 5.01 -14.74 12.85
CA ARG A 239 6.45 -14.91 12.89
C ARG A 239 7.19 -13.59 12.77
N ASN A 240 8.26 -13.47 13.55
CA ASN A 240 9.30 -12.47 13.35
C ASN A 240 10.42 -13.09 12.49
N TYR A 241 10.84 -12.35 11.48
CA TYR A 241 11.91 -12.67 10.55
C TYR A 241 13.06 -11.70 10.75
N LYS A 242 14.30 -12.21 10.75
CA LYS A 242 15.51 -11.39 10.75
C LYS A 242 16.51 -12.00 9.78
N ILE A 243 16.84 -11.25 8.72
CA ILE A 243 17.80 -11.66 7.69
C ILE A 243 18.77 -10.50 7.46
N GLY A 244 19.99 -10.64 7.97
CA GLY A 244 20.97 -9.55 7.95
C GLY A 244 20.40 -8.30 8.62
N SER A 245 20.37 -7.19 7.88
CA SER A 245 19.84 -5.91 8.37
C SER A 245 18.38 -5.65 7.98
N VAL A 246 17.66 -6.69 7.54
CA VAL A 246 16.22 -6.65 7.27
C VAL A 246 15.49 -7.42 8.36
N GLN A 247 14.52 -6.76 8.98
CA GLN A 247 13.60 -7.34 9.95
C GLN A 247 12.18 -7.34 9.39
N GLY A 248 11.42 -8.39 9.69
CA GLY A 248 10.03 -8.48 9.27
C GLY A 248 9.13 -9.04 10.37
N ASN A 249 7.91 -8.51 10.48
CA ASN A 249 6.86 -9.09 11.31
C ASN A 249 5.71 -9.51 10.39
N MET A 250 5.27 -10.75 10.52
CA MET A 250 4.06 -11.25 9.87
C MET A 250 3.12 -11.74 10.96
N ILE A 251 1.95 -11.13 11.06
CA ILE A 251 0.97 -11.40 12.10
C ILE A 251 -0.32 -11.90 11.45
N PHE A 252 -0.73 -13.09 11.86
CA PHE A 252 -1.98 -13.74 11.51
C PHE A 252 -2.94 -13.71 12.70
N GLU A 253 -4.24 -13.76 12.41
CA GLU A 253 -5.27 -13.96 13.41
C GLU A 253 -6.11 -15.17 13.02
N GLY A 254 -6.31 -16.11 13.95
CA GLY A 254 -7.04 -17.34 13.69
C GLY A 254 -6.40 -18.22 12.60
N VAL A 255 -7.25 -18.94 11.85
CA VAL A 255 -6.86 -19.81 10.73
C VAL A 255 -7.11 -19.06 9.42
N SER A 256 -6.31 -18.01 9.16
CA SER A 256 -6.40 -17.20 7.93
C SER A 256 -5.23 -17.49 6.99
N TYR A 257 -5.50 -17.47 5.68
CA TYR A 257 -4.47 -17.59 4.64
C TYR A 257 -3.72 -16.28 4.39
N LEU A 258 -4.24 -15.15 4.89
CA LEU A 258 -3.61 -13.85 4.74
C LEU A 258 -3.20 -13.29 6.11
N PRO A 259 -1.99 -12.73 6.22
CA PRO A 259 -1.61 -12.02 7.41
C PRO A 259 -2.46 -10.76 7.55
N LYS A 260 -2.89 -10.48 8.78
CA LYS A 260 -3.54 -9.21 9.12
C LYS A 260 -2.56 -8.05 9.14
N GLU A 261 -1.31 -8.30 9.50
CA GLU A 261 -0.26 -7.28 9.50
C GLU A 261 1.03 -7.85 8.93
N VAL A 262 1.65 -7.10 8.02
CA VAL A 262 2.99 -7.34 7.50
C VAL A 262 3.78 -6.06 7.69
N MET A 263 4.92 -6.15 8.38
CA MET A 263 5.86 -5.06 8.54
C MET A 263 7.23 -5.53 8.04
N LEU A 264 7.89 -4.69 7.25
CA LEU A 264 9.26 -4.87 6.80
C LEU A 264 10.06 -3.63 7.17
N GLU A 265 11.17 -3.82 7.86
CA GLU A 265 12.10 -2.79 8.30
C GLU A 265 13.50 -3.10 7.78
N MET A 266 14.17 -2.08 7.27
CA MET A 266 15.56 -2.14 6.81
C MET A 266 16.39 -1.15 7.60
N THR A 267 17.47 -1.63 8.19
CA THR A 267 18.41 -0.82 8.95
C THR A 267 19.79 -0.87 8.28
N LEU A 268 20.47 0.27 8.16
CA LEU A 268 21.84 0.32 7.67
C LEU A 268 22.79 0.35 8.86
N ARG A 269 23.67 -0.65 8.93
CA ARG A 269 24.72 -0.74 9.95
C ARG A 269 26.07 -0.58 9.28
N ALA A 270 26.68 0.58 9.46
CA ALA A 270 27.96 0.89 8.83
C ALA A 270 28.79 1.81 9.75
N PHE A 271 30.07 1.47 9.93
CA PHE A 271 31.05 2.29 10.66
C PHE A 271 30.65 2.62 12.12
N GLY A 272 29.96 1.70 12.80
CA GLY A 272 29.47 1.91 14.17
C GLY A 272 28.22 2.78 14.28
N PHE A 273 27.60 3.15 13.14
CA PHE A 273 26.31 3.81 13.10
C PHE A 273 25.22 2.83 12.68
N GLU A 274 24.05 2.97 13.31
CA GLU A 274 22.82 2.30 12.95
C GLU A 274 21.79 3.34 12.48
N ILE A 275 21.25 3.14 11.28
CA ILE A 275 20.32 4.08 10.65
C ILE A 275 19.11 3.30 10.12
N ASP A 276 17.92 3.54 10.69
CA ASP A 276 16.67 2.98 10.18
C ASP A 276 16.40 3.54 8.78
N MET A 277 16.66 2.78 7.72
CA MET A 277 16.56 3.29 6.35
C MET A 277 15.11 3.46 5.95
N MET A 278 14.34 2.39 6.05
CA MET A 278 12.96 2.33 5.57
C MET A 278 12.15 1.31 6.37
N GLU A 279 10.88 1.62 6.63
CA GLU A 279 9.90 0.69 7.18
C GLU A 279 8.62 0.78 6.35
N ILE A 280 8.12 -0.34 5.85
CA ILE A 280 6.83 -0.44 5.16
C ILE A 280 5.95 -1.37 5.97
N GLY A 281 4.74 -0.91 6.29
CA GLY A 281 3.75 -1.76 6.93
C GLY A 281 2.43 -1.77 6.18
N ILE A 282 1.84 -2.95 6.12
CA ILE A 282 0.55 -3.23 5.49
C ILE A 282 -0.31 -3.91 6.55
N THR A 283 -1.51 -3.36 6.78
CA THR A 283 -2.53 -3.97 7.62
C THR A 283 -3.76 -4.24 6.77
N GLY A 284 -4.33 -5.44 6.89
CA GLY A 284 -5.54 -5.86 6.20
C GLY A 284 -6.56 -6.43 7.17
N GLU A 285 -7.82 -6.03 7.01
CA GLU A 285 -8.95 -6.55 7.77
C GLU A 285 -10.08 -6.94 6.83
N LYS A 286 -10.82 -8.00 7.20
CA LYS A 286 -12.06 -8.43 6.54
C LYS A 286 -11.88 -8.84 5.07
N PHE A 287 -10.68 -9.28 4.71
CA PHE A 287 -10.42 -9.83 3.38
C PHE A 287 -10.94 -11.26 3.24
N GLU A 288 -11.09 -11.98 4.34
CA GLU A 288 -11.42 -13.41 4.39
C GLU A 288 -12.71 -13.74 3.62
N PRO A 289 -13.84 -13.03 3.79
CA PRO A 289 -15.06 -13.36 3.03
C PRO A 289 -14.90 -13.11 1.53
N THR A 290 -14.19 -12.05 1.13
CA THR A 290 -13.97 -11.72 -0.28
C THR A 290 -13.03 -12.73 -0.93
N ILE A 291 -11.97 -13.13 -0.23
CA ILE A 291 -11.03 -14.14 -0.71
C ILE A 291 -11.68 -15.52 -0.77
N GLU A 292 -12.51 -15.91 0.20
CA GLU A 292 -13.21 -17.19 0.14
C GLU A 292 -14.24 -17.21 -1.00
N ALA A 293 -15.02 -16.14 -1.17
CA ALA A 293 -16.00 -16.01 -2.26
C ALA A 293 -15.34 -16.03 -3.65
N LEU A 294 -14.12 -15.49 -3.79
CA LEU A 294 -13.39 -15.46 -5.05
C LEU A 294 -12.51 -16.69 -5.27
N PHE A 295 -11.83 -17.21 -4.25
CA PHE A 295 -10.71 -18.13 -4.40
C PHE A 295 -10.78 -19.36 -3.49
N GLY A 296 -11.77 -19.45 -2.61
CA GLY A 296 -12.03 -20.65 -1.81
C GLY A 296 -12.32 -21.86 -2.71
N GLU A 297 -12.34 -23.07 -2.13
CA GLU A 297 -12.56 -24.31 -2.90
C GLU A 297 -13.87 -24.30 -3.71
N ASN A 298 -14.85 -23.51 -3.26
CA ASN A 298 -16.13 -23.28 -3.93
C ASN A 298 -16.34 -21.78 -4.28
N GLY A 299 -15.25 -21.05 -4.51
CA GLY A 299 -15.26 -19.64 -4.91
C GLY A 299 -15.51 -19.47 -6.41
N PHE A 300 -15.53 -18.23 -6.88
CA PHE A 300 -15.74 -17.92 -8.31
C PHE A 300 -14.53 -18.30 -9.20
N PHE A 301 -13.33 -18.28 -8.64
CA PHE A 301 -12.03 -18.53 -9.28
C PHE A 301 -11.13 -19.47 -8.43
N PRO A 302 -11.58 -20.69 -8.07
CA PRO A 302 -10.88 -21.58 -7.14
C PRO A 302 -9.48 -21.98 -7.63
N ASP A 303 -9.31 -22.14 -8.95
CA ASP A 303 -8.03 -22.53 -9.56
C ASP A 303 -7.05 -21.36 -9.71
N THR A 304 -7.51 -20.12 -9.65
CA THR A 304 -6.69 -18.94 -9.99
C THR A 304 -5.69 -18.62 -8.90
N ALA A 305 -6.07 -18.76 -7.62
CA ALA A 305 -5.15 -18.56 -6.50
C ALA A 305 -4.01 -19.59 -6.53
N LEU A 306 -4.33 -20.87 -6.74
CA LEU A 306 -3.34 -21.93 -6.89
C LEU A 306 -2.40 -21.64 -8.09
N LYS A 307 -2.95 -21.32 -9.27
CA LYS A 307 -2.14 -20.95 -10.46
C LYS A 307 -1.23 -19.76 -10.22
N THR A 308 -1.70 -18.77 -9.45
CA THR A 308 -0.92 -17.58 -9.10
C THR A 308 0.20 -17.93 -8.11
N MET A 309 -0.06 -18.76 -7.11
CA MET A 309 0.97 -19.24 -6.16
C MET A 309 2.01 -20.12 -6.86
N TYR A 310 1.61 -21.00 -7.78
CA TYR A 310 2.53 -21.74 -8.65
C TYR A 310 3.39 -20.81 -9.48
N PHE A 311 2.77 -19.79 -10.10
CA PHE A 311 3.49 -18.79 -10.86
C PHE A 311 4.52 -18.04 -10.01
N VAL A 312 4.18 -17.65 -8.77
CA VAL A 312 5.12 -16.96 -7.88
C VAL A 312 6.26 -17.90 -7.48
N SER A 313 5.97 -19.15 -7.10
CA SER A 313 6.99 -20.13 -6.71
C SER A 313 7.95 -20.45 -7.86
N GLU A 314 7.44 -20.75 -9.05
CA GLU A 314 8.24 -21.16 -10.22
C GLU A 314 9.19 -20.07 -10.73
N ASN A 315 8.95 -18.80 -10.37
CA ASN A 315 9.69 -17.65 -10.89
C ASN A 315 10.53 -16.91 -9.83
N MET A 316 10.62 -17.44 -8.61
CA MET A 316 11.49 -16.91 -7.54
C MET A 316 12.90 -17.54 -7.60
N PRO A 317 13.94 -16.87 -7.07
CA PRO A 317 15.29 -17.46 -6.96
C PRO A 317 15.26 -18.81 -6.25
N GLU A 318 16.12 -19.77 -6.62
CA GLU A 318 16.07 -21.16 -6.13
C GLU A 318 16.03 -21.26 -4.60
N GLY A 319 16.84 -20.47 -3.89
CA GLY A 319 16.82 -20.45 -2.42
C GLY A 319 15.50 -19.95 -1.80
N VAL A 320 14.79 -19.05 -2.49
CA VAL A 320 13.47 -18.54 -2.05
C VAL A 320 12.36 -19.49 -2.49
N SER A 321 12.46 -20.05 -3.70
CA SER A 321 11.53 -21.07 -4.21
C SER A 321 11.55 -22.31 -3.33
N GLU A 322 12.72 -22.79 -2.90
CA GLU A 322 12.85 -23.94 -2.02
C GLU A 322 12.19 -23.68 -0.65
N ILE A 323 12.35 -22.48 -0.09
CA ILE A 323 11.65 -22.05 1.13
C ILE A 323 10.13 -22.03 0.90
N LEU A 324 9.66 -21.47 -0.23
CA LEU A 324 8.24 -21.37 -0.57
C LEU A 324 7.60 -22.75 -0.82
N GLU A 325 8.29 -23.65 -1.51
CA GLU A 325 7.86 -25.02 -1.79
C GLU A 325 7.84 -25.89 -0.55
N ASN A 326 8.82 -25.74 0.34
CA ASN A 326 8.87 -26.48 1.61
C ASN A 326 7.82 -25.98 2.61
N ALA A 327 7.51 -24.69 2.55
CA ALA A 327 6.48 -24.09 3.40
C ALA A 327 5.06 -24.32 2.87
N ILE A 328 4.86 -24.62 1.57
CA ILE A 328 3.56 -24.98 0.99
C ILE A 328 3.61 -26.35 0.28
N PRO A 329 3.50 -27.47 1.03
CA PRO A 329 3.51 -28.83 0.47
C PRO A 329 2.37 -29.10 -0.53
N ALA A 330 1.30 -28.30 -0.51
CA ALA A 330 0.19 -28.38 -1.45
C ALA A 330 0.60 -28.04 -2.89
N LEU A 331 1.68 -27.25 -3.10
CA LEU A 331 2.29 -27.02 -4.40
C LEU A 331 2.81 -28.34 -5.02
N LYS A 332 3.28 -29.28 -4.20
CA LYS A 332 3.73 -30.59 -4.70
C LYS A 332 2.57 -31.56 -5.00
N ARG A 333 1.42 -31.41 -4.35
CA ARG A 333 0.35 -32.43 -4.34
C ARG A 333 -0.74 -32.27 -5.41
N ASN A 334 -0.96 -31.07 -5.96
CA ASN A 334 -2.11 -30.79 -6.83
C ASN A 334 -1.78 -30.54 -8.32
N ARG A 335 -0.63 -31.02 -8.80
CA ARG A 335 -0.29 -30.99 -10.25
C ARG A 335 -1.24 -31.82 -11.15
N MET A 336 -2.21 -32.56 -10.60
CA MET A 336 -2.99 -33.57 -11.34
C MET A 336 -4.54 -33.46 -11.26
N LYS A 337 -5.12 -32.31 -10.92
CA LYS A 337 -6.58 -32.13 -11.11
C LYS A 337 -6.88 -31.24 -12.32
N ARG A 338 -6.77 -31.83 -13.50
CA ARG A 338 -7.48 -31.36 -14.71
C ARG A 338 -8.64 -32.32 -14.94
N GLU A 339 -9.78 -32.03 -14.33
CA GLU A 339 -11.05 -32.61 -14.75
C GLU A 339 -11.93 -31.49 -15.30
N THR A 340 -12.17 -31.55 -16.61
CA THR A 340 -13.13 -30.72 -17.34
C THR A 340 -14.54 -31.11 -16.91
N SER A 341 -15.18 -30.21 -16.16
CA SER A 341 -16.62 -30.21 -15.88
C SER A 341 -17.40 -29.92 -17.17
N ASN A 342 -18.31 -30.82 -17.56
CA ASN A 342 -19.19 -30.64 -18.73
C ASN A 342 -20.36 -29.66 -18.47
N ASN A 343 -20.39 -28.97 -17.33
CA ASN A 343 -21.51 -28.12 -16.89
C ASN A 343 -21.06 -26.70 -16.48
N LEU A 344 -20.10 -26.13 -17.22
CA LEU A 344 -19.42 -24.87 -16.93
C LEU A 344 -20.40 -23.68 -16.70
N VAL A 345 -21.50 -23.61 -17.45
CA VAL A 345 -22.47 -22.51 -17.36
C VAL A 345 -23.27 -22.53 -16.06
N SER A 346 -23.75 -23.71 -15.64
CA SER A 346 -24.48 -23.83 -14.38
C SER A 346 -23.59 -23.61 -13.15
N GLU A 347 -22.32 -24.00 -13.25
CA GLU A 347 -21.32 -23.84 -12.21
C GLU A 347 -20.90 -22.37 -12.06
N VAL A 348 -20.63 -21.68 -13.17
CA VAL A 348 -20.35 -20.23 -13.17
C VAL A 348 -21.55 -19.44 -12.64
N ARG A 349 -22.78 -19.80 -13.00
CA ARG A 349 -23.99 -19.15 -12.47
C ARG A 349 -24.12 -19.36 -10.96
N GLN A 350 -23.96 -20.59 -10.48
CA GLN A 350 -24.03 -20.91 -9.05
C GLN A 350 -22.94 -20.20 -8.24
N ASN A 351 -21.70 -20.20 -8.75
CA ASN A 351 -20.57 -19.53 -8.11
C ASN A 351 -20.73 -18.00 -8.12
N LEU A 352 -21.29 -17.42 -9.19
CA LEU A 352 -21.60 -16.00 -9.27
C LEU A 352 -22.71 -15.60 -8.29
N GLU A 353 -23.81 -16.37 -8.22
CA GLU A 353 -24.91 -16.13 -7.27
C GLU A 353 -24.43 -16.23 -5.82
N LYS A 354 -23.59 -17.22 -5.52
CA LYS A 354 -22.95 -17.38 -4.22
C LYS A 354 -22.03 -16.19 -3.91
N MET A 355 -21.12 -15.83 -4.81
CA MET A 355 -20.22 -14.69 -4.64
C MET A 355 -20.98 -13.39 -4.40
N VAL A 356 -22.04 -13.12 -5.18
CA VAL A 356 -22.88 -11.92 -5.01
C VAL A 356 -23.59 -11.91 -3.67
N ASN A 357 -24.11 -13.05 -3.21
CA ASN A 357 -24.79 -13.13 -1.91
C ASN A 357 -23.81 -13.00 -0.73
N GLU A 358 -22.63 -13.61 -0.83
CA GLU A 358 -21.57 -13.50 0.18
C GLU A 358 -21.02 -12.07 0.25
N LEU A 359 -20.74 -11.43 -0.89
CA LEU A 359 -20.24 -10.05 -0.92
C LEU A 359 -21.29 -9.00 -0.51
N LYS A 360 -22.59 -9.24 -0.74
CA LYS A 360 -23.66 -8.33 -0.30
C LYS A 360 -23.80 -8.26 1.21
N THR A 361 -23.48 -9.35 1.91
CA THR A 361 -23.64 -9.47 3.36
C THR A 361 -22.32 -9.33 4.12
N ALA A 362 -21.19 -9.51 3.43
CA ALA A 362 -19.87 -9.33 3.99
C ALA A 362 -19.55 -7.84 4.26
N PRO A 363 -18.83 -7.56 5.36
CA PRO A 363 -18.29 -6.22 5.58
C PRO A 363 -17.21 -5.91 4.52
N SER A 364 -17.09 -4.65 4.11
CA SER A 364 -16.12 -4.23 3.10
C SER A 364 -14.68 -4.45 3.58
N PRO A 365 -13.78 -4.95 2.72
CA PRO A 365 -12.37 -5.13 3.06
C PRO A 365 -11.68 -3.78 3.28
N GLU A 366 -10.90 -3.69 4.35
CA GLU A 366 -10.15 -2.50 4.70
C GLU A 366 -8.66 -2.82 4.70
N ALA A 367 -7.87 -2.04 3.96
CA ALA A 367 -6.42 -2.10 3.98
C ALA A 367 -5.84 -0.75 4.38
N MET A 368 -4.68 -0.79 5.03
CA MET A 368 -3.88 0.36 5.38
C MET A 368 -2.42 0.10 5.01
N VAL A 369 -1.79 1.07 4.36
CA VAL A 369 -0.35 1.04 4.05
C VAL A 369 0.30 2.28 4.65
N TYR A 370 1.41 2.11 5.35
CA TYR A 370 2.24 3.22 5.83
C TYR A 370 3.70 3.07 5.41
N LEU A 371 4.40 4.20 5.38
CA LEU A 371 5.81 4.29 5.06
C LEU A 371 6.53 5.11 6.13
N LYS A 372 7.63 4.57 6.66
CA LYS A 372 8.65 5.33 7.38
C LYS A 372 9.96 5.34 6.61
N LEU A 373 10.66 6.45 6.76
CA LEU A 373 11.91 6.71 6.08
C LEU A 373 12.86 7.45 7.05
N LEU A 374 14.08 6.95 7.23
CA LEU A 374 15.03 7.50 8.19
C LEU A 374 14.46 7.60 9.61
N GLY A 375 13.67 6.59 9.98
CA GLY A 375 12.90 6.49 11.21
C GLY A 375 11.67 7.40 11.30
N ASN A 376 11.39 8.27 10.32
CA ASN A 376 10.25 9.20 10.33
C ASN A 376 9.05 8.61 9.57
N GLU A 377 7.89 8.57 10.20
CA GLU A 377 6.67 8.18 9.51
C GLU A 377 6.15 9.32 8.64
N LEU A 378 6.02 9.08 7.34
CA LEU A 378 5.56 10.09 6.38
C LEU A 378 4.02 10.17 6.33
N GLY A 379 3.34 9.09 6.70
CA GLY A 379 1.89 9.00 6.73
C GLY A 379 1.39 7.60 6.40
N TYR A 380 0.07 7.46 6.30
CA TYR A 380 -0.61 6.23 5.90
C TYR A 380 -1.79 6.51 4.96
N LEU A 381 -2.10 5.52 4.13
CA LEU A 381 -3.25 5.49 3.22
C LEU A 381 -4.13 4.31 3.57
N ARG A 382 -5.45 4.52 3.63
CA ARG A 382 -6.47 3.48 3.79
C ARG A 382 -7.31 3.31 2.54
N THR A 383 -8.00 2.19 2.41
CA THR A 383 -8.97 1.95 1.32
C THR A 383 -9.96 3.11 1.20
N ASN A 384 -10.51 3.60 2.30
CA ASN A 384 -11.45 4.74 2.27
C ASN A 384 -10.77 6.04 1.80
N ASP A 385 -9.50 6.28 2.14
CA ASP A 385 -8.78 7.46 1.66
C ASP A 385 -8.63 7.41 0.12
N ILE A 386 -8.45 6.21 -0.46
CA ILE A 386 -8.36 6.00 -1.92
C ILE A 386 -9.73 6.19 -2.58
N VAL A 387 -10.78 5.66 -1.96
CA VAL A 387 -12.17 5.78 -2.42
C VAL A 387 -12.63 7.24 -2.37
N ASP A 388 -12.35 7.94 -1.28
CA ASP A 388 -12.63 9.37 -1.12
C ASP A 388 -11.87 10.19 -2.16
N MET A 389 -10.62 9.85 -2.46
CA MET A 389 -9.85 10.49 -3.53
C MET A 389 -10.50 10.28 -4.91
N ALA A 390 -11.05 9.10 -5.17
CA ALA A 390 -11.77 8.80 -6.41
C ALA A 390 -13.11 9.57 -6.51
N PHE A 391 -13.89 9.64 -5.42
CA PHE A 391 -15.15 10.40 -5.38
C PHE A 391 -14.95 11.92 -5.36
N SER A 392 -13.84 12.39 -4.78
CA SER A 392 -13.42 13.80 -4.77
C SER A 392 -12.81 14.25 -6.11
N ALA A 393 -12.84 13.41 -7.14
CA ALA A 393 -12.44 13.81 -8.48
C ALA A 393 -13.23 15.03 -8.99
N SER A 394 -14.49 15.19 -8.58
CA SER A 394 -15.33 16.34 -8.97
C SER A 394 -14.80 17.68 -8.40
N THR A 395 -14.42 17.72 -7.12
CA THR A 395 -13.82 18.91 -6.50
C THR A 395 -12.42 19.21 -7.05
N LEU A 396 -11.66 18.17 -7.42
CA LEU A 396 -10.39 18.33 -8.13
C LEU A 396 -10.60 18.89 -9.55
N ILE A 397 -11.65 18.47 -10.26
CA ILE A 397 -12.02 19.02 -11.57
C ILE A 397 -12.39 20.50 -11.46
N ASP A 398 -13.16 20.90 -10.45
CA ASP A 398 -13.54 22.31 -10.23
C ASP A 398 -12.34 23.20 -9.87
N LYS A 399 -11.32 22.63 -9.20
CA LYS A 399 -10.09 23.34 -8.80
C LYS A 399 -8.97 23.28 -9.85
N MET A 400 -8.98 22.29 -10.76
CA MET A 400 -7.97 22.12 -11.80
C MET A 400 -7.69 23.40 -12.62
N PRO A 401 -8.69 24.18 -13.08
CA PRO A 401 -8.45 25.42 -13.82
C PRO A 401 -7.70 26.49 -13.03
N LYS A 402 -7.78 26.45 -11.69
CA LYS A 402 -7.06 27.38 -10.78
C LYS A 402 -5.64 26.92 -10.47
N MET A 403 -5.39 25.62 -10.58
CA MET A 403 -4.09 25.00 -10.29
C MET A 403 -3.08 25.20 -11.43
N PHE A 404 -3.57 25.32 -12.67
CA PHE A 404 -2.74 25.52 -13.86
C PHE A 404 -2.75 26.98 -14.34
N PRO A 405 -1.58 27.57 -14.68
CA PRO A 405 -1.51 28.84 -15.39
C PRO A 405 -2.36 28.81 -16.67
N HIS A 406 -2.91 29.97 -17.05
CA HIS A 406 -3.79 30.09 -18.21
C HIS A 406 -3.17 29.55 -19.51
N GLU A 407 -1.85 29.67 -19.66
CA GLU A 407 -1.13 29.15 -20.84
C GLU A 407 -1.17 27.61 -20.92
N ILE A 408 -1.05 26.92 -19.79
CA ILE A 408 -1.14 25.45 -19.73
C ILE A 408 -2.56 25.00 -20.08
N LEU A 409 -3.57 25.70 -19.54
CA LEU A 409 -4.97 25.41 -19.84
C LEU A 409 -5.28 25.60 -21.33
N LYS A 410 -4.75 26.68 -21.93
CA LYS A 410 -4.86 26.95 -23.37
C LYS A 410 -4.17 25.87 -24.22
N SER A 411 -2.99 25.40 -23.82
CA SER A 411 -2.29 24.31 -24.50
C SER A 411 -3.14 23.04 -24.50
N LEU A 412 -3.69 22.67 -23.33
CA LEU A 412 -4.55 21.50 -23.16
C LEU A 412 -5.83 21.56 -24.01
N MET A 413 -6.36 22.74 -24.30
CA MET A 413 -7.56 22.93 -25.14
C MET A 413 -7.29 23.02 -26.64
N THR A 414 -6.02 23.11 -27.06
CA THR A 414 -5.66 23.36 -28.46
C THR A 414 -5.00 22.15 -29.15
N SER A 415 -4.40 21.24 -28.38
CA SER A 415 -3.78 20.02 -28.89
C SER A 415 -4.21 18.80 -28.08
N PRO A 416 -4.50 17.65 -28.70
CA PRO A 416 -4.79 16.40 -28.00
C PRO A 416 -3.54 15.68 -27.47
N ASP A 417 -2.34 16.10 -27.87
CA ASP A 417 -1.06 15.44 -27.55
C ASP A 417 -0.13 16.36 -26.73
N ASN A 418 -0.64 17.02 -25.68
CA ASN A 418 0.21 17.73 -24.73
C ASN A 418 0.77 16.76 -23.69
N THR A 419 1.99 16.99 -23.21
CA THR A 419 2.57 16.27 -22.08
C THR A 419 2.76 17.24 -20.92
N ILE A 420 2.20 16.91 -19.76
CA ILE A 420 2.40 17.66 -18.52
C ILE A 420 3.00 16.69 -17.50
N SER A 421 4.10 17.09 -16.88
CA SER A 421 4.71 16.39 -15.76
C SER A 421 5.14 17.38 -14.69
N ALA A 422 5.13 16.93 -13.45
CA ALA A 422 5.71 17.64 -12.32
C ALA A 422 6.87 16.82 -11.77
N HIS A 423 7.98 17.45 -11.42
CA HIS A 423 9.11 16.78 -10.77
C HIS A 423 9.16 17.20 -9.31
N TYR A 424 9.04 16.22 -8.41
CA TYR A 424 9.04 16.46 -6.97
C TYR A 424 10.13 15.63 -6.30
N ILE A 425 11.09 16.31 -5.68
CA ILE A 425 12.08 15.65 -4.82
C ILE A 425 11.41 15.45 -3.47
N PHE A 426 10.90 14.25 -3.21
CA PHE A 426 10.23 13.93 -1.95
C PHE A 426 11.22 13.54 -0.85
N MET A 427 12.47 13.26 -1.24
CA MET A 427 13.53 12.84 -0.36
C MET A 427 14.87 13.36 -0.86
N ASP A 428 15.62 14.05 -0.01
CA ASP A 428 17.02 14.41 -0.26
C ASP A 428 17.78 14.34 1.07
N ASN A 429 18.45 13.21 1.30
CA ASN A 429 19.16 12.94 2.54
C ASN A 429 20.63 12.71 2.25
N GLN A 430 21.48 13.29 3.10
CA GLN A 430 22.92 13.09 3.04
C GLN A 430 23.53 13.07 4.43
N PHE A 431 24.53 12.24 4.63
CA PHE A 431 25.35 12.22 5.83
C PHE A 431 26.81 11.98 5.48
N PHE A 432 27.69 12.46 6.36
CA PHE A 432 29.13 12.40 6.18
C PHE A 432 29.74 11.65 7.35
N LEU A 433 30.53 10.62 7.04
CA LEU A 433 31.30 9.87 8.00
C LEU A 433 32.77 10.31 7.95
N PRO A 434 33.36 10.69 9.08
CA PRO A 434 34.78 11.02 9.12
C PRO A 434 35.59 9.74 8.87
N THR A 435 36.60 9.84 8.00
CA THR A 435 37.55 8.74 7.76
C THR A 435 38.91 9.08 8.36
N VAL A 436 39.72 8.05 8.63
CA VAL A 436 41.09 8.23 9.18
C VAL A 436 41.99 9.03 8.24
N THR A 437 41.70 9.04 6.93
CA THR A 437 42.46 9.81 5.93
C THR A 437 42.09 11.29 5.90
N GLY A 438 41.04 11.71 6.62
CA GLY A 438 40.51 13.08 6.60
C GLY A 438 39.61 13.39 5.39
N VAL A 439 39.40 12.45 4.47
CA VAL A 439 38.47 12.59 3.34
C VAL A 439 37.10 12.04 3.78
N PRO A 440 36.06 12.86 3.94
CA PRO A 440 34.78 12.37 4.46
C PRO A 440 34.12 11.42 3.45
N LEU A 441 33.57 10.33 3.98
CA LEU A 441 32.72 9.42 3.23
C LEU A 441 31.29 9.99 3.24
N ARG A 442 30.80 10.40 2.07
CA ARG A 442 29.43 10.84 1.85
C ARG A 442 28.57 9.63 1.53
N ILE A 443 27.45 9.53 2.24
CA ILE A 443 26.36 8.63 1.90
C ILE A 443 25.13 9.50 1.66
N ALA A 444 24.54 9.38 0.48
CA ALA A 444 23.38 10.17 0.09
C ALA A 444 22.29 9.26 -0.49
N LEU A 445 21.04 9.64 -0.23
CA LEU A 445 19.85 8.98 -0.76
C LEU A 445 18.88 10.08 -1.19
N SER A 446 18.65 10.16 -2.50
CA SER A 446 17.67 11.05 -3.11
C SER A 446 16.52 10.23 -3.69
N GLY A 447 15.30 10.74 -3.56
CA GLY A 447 14.09 10.17 -4.11
C GLY A 447 13.32 11.23 -4.88
N THR A 448 13.08 10.99 -6.16
CA THR A 448 12.28 11.89 -7.01
C THR A 448 11.04 11.17 -7.51
N PHE A 449 9.90 11.86 -7.46
CA PHE A 449 8.63 11.40 -8.02
C PHE A 449 8.24 12.33 -9.15
N THR A 450 7.97 11.75 -10.30
CA THR A 450 7.60 12.47 -11.52
C THR A 450 6.25 11.95 -12.04
N PRO A 451 5.12 12.43 -11.50
CA PRO A 451 3.81 12.16 -12.09
C PRO A 451 3.62 13.00 -13.35
N GLY A 452 2.85 12.47 -14.29
CA GLY A 452 2.45 13.21 -15.47
C GLY A 452 1.31 12.56 -16.22
N PHE A 453 0.85 13.25 -17.26
CA PHE A 453 -0.08 12.69 -18.22
C PHE A 453 0.17 13.29 -19.61
N LYS A 454 -0.14 12.51 -20.64
CA LYS A 454 -0.26 12.97 -22.01
C LYS A 454 -1.73 13.08 -22.35
N GLY A 455 -2.17 14.19 -22.93
CA GLY A 455 -3.57 14.37 -23.27
C GLY A 455 -3.96 15.80 -23.63
N GLY A 456 -5.26 15.97 -23.85
CA GLY A 456 -5.86 17.25 -24.20
C GLY A 456 -7.34 17.13 -24.55
N LEU A 457 -8.00 18.28 -24.60
CA LEU A 457 -9.40 18.44 -24.94
C LEU A 457 -9.50 19.10 -26.32
N GLN A 458 -10.24 18.45 -27.23
CA GLN A 458 -10.62 19.02 -28.50
C GLN A 458 -12.12 19.27 -28.50
N ILE A 459 -12.52 20.54 -28.51
CA ILE A 459 -13.92 20.96 -28.52
C ILE A 459 -14.34 21.22 -29.97
N ALA A 460 -15.26 20.41 -30.51
CA ALA A 460 -15.99 20.69 -31.74
C ALA A 460 -17.48 20.93 -31.46
N ARG A 461 -18.22 21.46 -32.44
CA ARG A 461 -19.64 21.86 -32.28
C ARG A 461 -20.58 20.67 -32.08
N ASP A 462 -20.18 19.49 -32.51
CA ASP A 462 -20.97 18.26 -32.62
C ASP A 462 -20.45 17.15 -31.70
N MET A 463 -19.13 17.01 -31.56
CA MET A 463 -18.50 16.08 -30.64
C MET A 463 -17.28 16.69 -29.96
N SER A 464 -17.23 16.62 -28.63
CA SER A 464 -16.01 16.91 -27.89
C SER A 464 -15.23 15.63 -27.64
N THR A 465 -13.92 15.65 -27.89
CA THR A 465 -13.05 14.51 -27.64
C THR A 465 -12.02 14.82 -26.57
N VAL A 466 -11.97 13.98 -25.54
CA VAL A 466 -10.94 14.03 -24.48
C VAL A 466 -9.96 12.89 -24.71
N THR A 467 -8.67 13.22 -24.73
CA THR A 467 -7.57 12.25 -24.76
C THR A 467 -6.82 12.29 -23.44
N PHE A 468 -6.59 11.14 -22.82
CA PHE A 468 -5.86 11.04 -21.55
C PHE A 468 -5.02 9.76 -21.48
N MET A 469 -3.76 9.90 -21.08
CA MET A 469 -2.79 8.82 -20.89
C MET A 469 -1.85 9.16 -19.73
N PRO A 470 -2.11 8.66 -18.51
CA PRO A 470 -1.29 8.92 -17.33
C PRO A 470 0.05 8.17 -17.38
N PHE A 471 1.08 8.76 -16.80
CA PHE A 471 2.38 8.12 -16.56
C PHE A 471 3.00 8.62 -15.25
N GLY A 472 3.95 7.87 -14.72
CA GLY A 472 4.64 8.24 -13.49
C GLY A 472 5.98 7.53 -13.37
N GLY A 473 6.97 8.23 -12.83
CA GLY A 473 8.27 7.66 -12.48
C GLY A 473 8.63 7.93 -11.02
N ILE A 474 9.22 6.96 -10.35
CA ILE A 474 9.91 7.13 -9.07
C ILE A 474 11.36 6.73 -9.30
N GLU A 475 12.29 7.62 -8.96
CA GLU A 475 13.73 7.37 -9.04
C GLU A 475 14.33 7.49 -7.64
N PHE A 476 15.12 6.48 -7.26
CA PHE A 476 15.97 6.50 -6.09
C PHE A 476 17.43 6.52 -6.52
N VAL A 477 18.19 7.50 -6.05
CA VAL A 477 19.63 7.60 -6.26
C VAL A 477 20.31 7.42 -4.91
N THR A 478 21.02 6.30 -4.74
CA THR A 478 21.83 6.01 -3.56
C THR A 478 23.29 6.17 -3.92
N GLN A 479 24.02 7.03 -3.20
CA GLN A 479 25.43 7.28 -3.41
C GLN A 479 26.23 6.95 -2.15
N VAL A 480 27.36 6.26 -2.31
CA VAL A 480 28.34 6.00 -1.24
C VAL A 480 29.73 6.27 -1.79
N GLY A 481 30.45 7.24 -1.23
CA GLY A 481 31.78 7.56 -1.73
C GLY A 481 32.50 8.70 -1.02
N SER A 482 33.74 8.93 -1.40
CA SER A 482 34.50 10.10 -0.97
C SER A 482 34.01 11.34 -1.68
N TYR A 483 33.63 12.37 -0.92
CA TYR A 483 33.15 13.64 -1.48
C TYR A 483 33.79 14.82 -0.75
N ILE A 484 34.56 15.62 -1.48
CA ILE A 484 35.02 16.94 -1.08
C ILE A 484 34.53 17.89 -2.18
N PRO A 485 33.64 18.84 -1.87
CA PRO A 485 33.16 19.82 -2.85
C PRO A 485 34.32 20.39 -3.66
N GLU A 486 34.20 20.42 -4.99
CA GLU A 486 35.20 20.95 -5.93
C GLU A 486 36.53 20.16 -6.08
N TYR A 487 36.88 19.25 -5.17
CA TYR A 487 38.18 18.55 -5.18
C TYR A 487 38.09 17.06 -5.44
N VAL A 488 37.12 16.36 -4.82
CA VAL A 488 37.01 14.90 -4.89
C VAL A 488 35.55 14.51 -5.02
N ASN A 489 35.21 13.79 -6.07
CA ASN A 489 33.93 13.10 -6.19
C ASN A 489 34.24 11.68 -6.66
N SER A 490 34.26 10.71 -5.75
CA SER A 490 34.60 9.34 -6.10
C SER A 490 33.75 8.38 -5.28
N GLY A 491 32.91 7.59 -5.92
CA GLY A 491 31.97 6.73 -5.20
C GLY A 491 31.26 5.71 -6.07
N LEU A 492 30.38 4.97 -5.43
CA LEU A 492 29.42 4.07 -6.03
C LEU A 492 28.05 4.75 -6.03
N GLU A 493 27.35 4.68 -7.14
CA GLU A 493 25.98 5.16 -7.28
C GLU A 493 25.09 4.02 -7.75
N MET A 494 23.95 3.89 -7.09
CA MET A 494 22.89 2.96 -7.43
C MET A 494 21.66 3.76 -7.82
N HIS A 495 21.19 3.55 -9.05
CA HIS A 495 20.01 4.21 -9.60
C HIS A 495 18.89 3.19 -9.72
N THR A 496 17.86 3.31 -8.88
CA THR A 496 16.67 2.45 -8.92
C THR A 496 15.49 3.23 -9.46
N ASN A 497 15.07 2.88 -10.66
CA ASN A 497 13.98 3.54 -11.38
C ASN A 497 12.76 2.63 -11.42
N PHE A 498 11.63 3.15 -10.98
CA PHE A 498 10.31 2.57 -11.13
C PHE A 498 9.53 3.45 -12.10
N PHE A 499 9.14 2.90 -13.22
CA PHE A 499 8.42 3.61 -14.26
C PHE A 499 7.10 2.91 -14.55
N HIS A 500 6.03 3.69 -14.61
CA HIS A 500 4.71 3.26 -15.04
C HIS A 500 4.24 4.16 -16.17
N GLU A 501 3.94 3.57 -17.31
CA GLU A 501 3.17 4.21 -18.36
C GLU A 501 1.98 3.31 -18.63
N SER A 502 0.77 3.83 -18.47
CA SER A 502 -0.40 3.00 -18.74
C SER A 502 -0.43 2.59 -20.22
N GLY A 503 0.11 3.44 -21.11
CA GLY A 503 0.09 3.30 -22.58
C GLY A 503 -1.31 3.13 -23.17
N VAL A 504 -2.34 3.29 -22.34
CA VAL A 504 -3.75 3.22 -22.70
C VAL A 504 -4.20 4.64 -23.00
N LYS A 505 -4.36 4.94 -24.29
CA LYS A 505 -4.93 6.21 -24.76
C LYS A 505 -6.45 6.12 -24.70
N ALA A 506 -7.08 6.69 -23.69
CA ALA A 506 -8.53 6.75 -23.62
C ALA A 506 -9.05 7.95 -24.44
N LYS A 507 -9.94 7.68 -25.40
CA LYS A 507 -10.67 8.71 -26.15
C LYS A 507 -12.15 8.69 -25.75
N VAL A 508 -12.62 9.76 -25.13
CA VAL A 508 -14.05 9.92 -24.80
C VAL A 508 -14.66 10.89 -25.79
N SER A 509 -15.66 10.44 -26.55
CA SER A 509 -16.45 11.27 -27.48
C SER A 509 -17.84 11.47 -26.90
N MET A 510 -18.24 12.72 -26.69
CA MET A 510 -19.53 13.08 -26.10
C MET A 510 -20.40 13.80 -27.14
N GLY A 511 -21.53 13.16 -27.50
CA GLY A 511 -22.62 13.76 -28.26
C GLY A 511 -23.77 14.19 -27.34
N ARG A 512 -24.91 14.60 -27.91
CA ARG A 512 -26.08 15.05 -27.13
C ARG A 512 -26.80 13.93 -26.37
N ASP A 513 -26.81 12.72 -26.93
CA ASP A 513 -27.62 11.59 -26.46
C ASP A 513 -26.80 10.29 -26.38
N HIS A 514 -25.49 10.37 -26.66
CA HIS A 514 -24.57 9.24 -26.57
C HIS A 514 -23.18 9.66 -26.08
N VAL A 515 -22.54 8.75 -25.35
CA VAL A 515 -21.14 8.84 -24.93
C VAL A 515 -20.43 7.59 -25.43
N LYS A 516 -19.36 7.77 -26.20
CA LYS A 516 -18.51 6.68 -26.70
C LYS A 516 -17.12 6.80 -26.11
N LEU A 517 -16.74 5.84 -25.26
CA LEU A 517 -15.37 5.58 -24.85
C LEU A 517 -14.71 4.67 -25.91
N THR A 518 -13.53 5.04 -26.35
CA THR A 518 -12.71 4.27 -27.29
C THR A 518 -11.30 4.15 -26.73
N ILE A 519 -10.84 2.91 -26.61
CA ILE A 519 -9.50 2.56 -26.16
C ILE A 519 -8.84 1.80 -27.31
N PRO A 520 -7.95 2.43 -28.09
CA PRO A 520 -7.23 1.74 -29.16
C PRO A 520 -6.38 0.62 -28.58
N ALA A 521 -6.36 -0.53 -29.25
CA ALA A 521 -5.37 -1.56 -28.93
C ALA A 521 -3.97 -1.02 -29.30
N PRO A 522 -2.96 -1.21 -28.45
CA PRO A 522 -1.62 -0.75 -28.75
C PRO A 522 -1.07 -1.48 -29.98
N SER A 523 -0.33 -0.78 -30.83
CA SER A 523 0.32 -1.37 -32.01
C SER A 523 1.64 -2.08 -31.70
N THR A 524 2.20 -1.80 -30.52
CA THR A 524 3.48 -2.35 -30.04
C THR A 524 3.34 -2.79 -28.59
N PRO A 525 4.18 -3.72 -28.12
CA PRO A 525 4.27 -4.05 -26.70
C PRO A 525 4.37 -2.80 -25.84
N THR A 526 3.45 -2.67 -24.89
CA THR A 526 3.33 -1.51 -24.00
C THR A 526 3.84 -1.88 -22.62
N LYS A 527 4.85 -1.17 -22.12
CA LYS A 527 5.41 -1.42 -20.79
C LYS A 527 4.51 -0.80 -19.73
N LEU A 528 3.78 -1.64 -19.01
CA LEU A 528 2.91 -1.20 -17.92
C LEU A 528 3.74 -0.84 -16.69
N ILE A 529 4.68 -1.68 -16.31
CA ILE A 529 5.56 -1.43 -15.16
C ILE A 529 6.98 -1.79 -15.61
N GLN A 530 7.94 -0.91 -15.34
CA GLN A 530 9.35 -1.17 -15.53
C GLN A 530 10.09 -0.77 -14.26
N MET A 531 10.79 -1.73 -13.66
CA MET A 531 11.72 -1.50 -12.57
C MET A 531 13.12 -1.80 -13.09
N THR A 532 14.04 -0.84 -12.96
CA THR A 532 15.43 -1.04 -13.33
C THR A 532 16.32 -0.57 -12.20
N ASN A 533 17.34 -1.35 -11.87
CA ASN A 533 18.40 -0.95 -10.99
C ASN A 533 19.70 -0.97 -11.79
N SER A 534 20.49 0.09 -11.70
CA SER A 534 21.81 0.15 -12.31
C SER A 534 22.87 0.58 -11.31
N PHE A 535 24.04 -0.05 -11.38
CA PHE A 535 25.12 0.17 -10.42
C PHE A 535 26.39 0.68 -11.12
N VAL A 536 26.80 1.90 -10.79
CA VAL A 536 27.89 2.61 -11.46
C VAL A 536 28.93 3.12 -10.47
N ALA A 537 30.17 3.23 -10.92
CA ALA A 537 31.23 3.94 -10.21
C ALA A 537 31.41 5.33 -10.82
N VAL A 538 31.42 6.35 -9.97
CA VAL A 538 31.65 7.75 -10.36
C VAL A 538 33.02 8.18 -9.88
N ILE A 539 33.83 8.75 -10.78
CA ILE A 539 35.16 9.31 -10.49
C ILE A 539 35.28 10.66 -11.22
N GLY A 540 35.19 11.75 -10.48
CA GLY A 540 35.09 13.11 -11.00
C GLY A 540 33.82 13.28 -11.81
N SER A 541 33.97 13.55 -13.10
CA SER A 541 32.87 13.61 -14.09
C SER A 541 32.68 12.30 -14.86
N ASN A 542 33.53 11.29 -14.64
CA ASN A 542 33.45 10.03 -15.37
C ASN A 542 32.53 9.05 -14.62
N VAL A 543 31.52 8.55 -15.32
CA VAL A 543 30.66 7.47 -14.86
C VAL A 543 31.10 6.18 -15.57
N LYS A 544 31.42 5.14 -14.80
CA LYS A 544 31.78 3.82 -15.30
C LYS A 544 30.76 2.80 -14.84
N MET A 545 30.14 2.08 -15.77
CA MET A 545 29.34 0.91 -15.44
C MET A 545 30.23 -0.16 -14.81
N LEU A 546 29.77 -0.72 -13.69
CA LEU A 546 30.47 -1.82 -13.05
C LEU A 546 30.07 -3.13 -13.73
N PRO A 547 31.03 -3.98 -14.12
CA PRO A 547 30.69 -5.30 -14.64
C PRO A 547 30.00 -6.12 -13.53
N PRO A 548 29.06 -7.00 -13.88
CA PRO A 548 28.37 -7.84 -12.90
C PRO A 548 29.39 -8.72 -12.15
N VAL A 549 29.19 -8.86 -10.84
CA VAL A 549 30.12 -9.57 -9.93
C VAL A 549 30.19 -11.06 -10.26
N VAL A 550 29.09 -11.62 -10.75
CA VAL A 550 28.93 -13.02 -11.16
C VAL A 550 28.32 -13.06 -12.57
N LYS A 551 28.58 -14.13 -13.34
CA LYS A 551 28.04 -14.30 -14.70
C LYS A 551 26.68 -15.00 -14.75
N ASP A 552 26.20 -15.51 -13.61
CA ASP A 552 24.95 -16.26 -13.53
C ASP A 552 23.77 -15.28 -13.58
N THR A 553 23.42 -14.88 -14.79
CA THR A 553 22.23 -14.07 -15.07
C THR A 553 21.01 -14.97 -15.17
N VAL A 554 20.03 -14.69 -14.34
CA VAL A 554 18.70 -15.32 -14.41
C VAL A 554 17.84 -14.45 -15.31
N GLU A 555 17.30 -15.05 -16.37
CA GLU A 555 16.32 -14.43 -17.27
C GLU A 555 15.03 -15.27 -17.29
N LEU A 556 13.95 -14.68 -16.79
CA LEU A 556 12.62 -15.29 -16.77
C LEU A 556 11.68 -14.47 -17.63
N ASN A 557 11.12 -15.09 -18.67
CA ASN A 557 10.14 -14.47 -19.55
C ASN A 557 8.90 -15.37 -19.62
N LYS A 558 7.75 -14.86 -19.20
CA LYS A 558 6.49 -15.62 -19.19
C LYS A 558 5.36 -14.74 -19.73
N CYS A 559 4.62 -15.27 -20.69
CA CYS A 559 3.45 -14.60 -21.27
C CYS A 559 2.20 -15.43 -21.01
N THR A 560 1.14 -14.78 -20.56
CA THR A 560 -0.16 -15.37 -20.26
C THR A 560 -1.24 -14.59 -21.03
N PRO A 561 -2.20 -15.26 -21.70
CA PRO A 561 -3.35 -14.57 -22.28
C PRO A 561 -4.09 -13.78 -21.19
N SER A 562 -4.47 -12.53 -21.48
CA SER A 562 -5.08 -11.63 -20.49
C SER A 562 -6.57 -11.42 -20.76
N PHE A 563 -6.89 -10.74 -21.85
CA PHE A 563 -8.24 -10.51 -22.38
C PHE A 563 -8.19 -10.53 -23.91
N ILE A 564 -9.36 -10.50 -24.57
CA ILE A 564 -9.50 -10.65 -26.03
C ILE A 564 -8.51 -9.72 -26.75
N GLY A 565 -7.64 -10.29 -27.60
CA GLY A 565 -6.67 -9.52 -28.38
C GLY A 565 -5.35 -9.17 -27.66
N MET A 566 -5.15 -9.57 -26.39
CA MET A 566 -4.02 -9.11 -25.56
C MET A 566 -3.36 -10.22 -24.72
N LYS A 567 -2.03 -10.19 -24.66
CA LYS A 567 -1.20 -11.06 -23.83
C LYS A 567 -0.48 -10.22 -22.77
N TYR A 568 -0.49 -10.69 -21.54
CA TYR A 568 0.31 -10.13 -20.46
C TYR A 568 1.65 -10.85 -20.42
N CYS A 569 2.76 -10.12 -20.49
CA CYS A 569 4.11 -10.67 -20.45
C CYS A 569 4.89 -10.07 -19.29
N SER A 570 5.55 -10.92 -18.49
CA SER A 570 6.47 -10.50 -17.44
C SER A 570 7.88 -10.98 -17.77
N ALA A 571 8.83 -10.07 -17.66
CA ALA A 571 10.25 -10.30 -17.85
C ALA A 571 11.03 -9.92 -16.58
N LEU A 572 11.84 -10.82 -16.06
CA LEU A 572 12.74 -10.57 -14.94
C LEU A 572 14.17 -10.94 -15.36
N GLN A 573 15.10 -10.02 -15.11
CA GLN A 573 16.52 -10.19 -15.37
C GLN A 573 17.31 -9.68 -14.16
N TYR A 574 18.14 -10.54 -13.56
CA TYR A 574 19.06 -10.14 -12.50
C TYR A 574 20.27 -11.08 -12.47
N THR A 575 21.36 -10.62 -11.86
CA THR A 575 22.52 -11.47 -11.57
C THR A 575 22.29 -12.18 -10.23
N ASP A 576 22.15 -13.50 -10.28
CA ASP A 576 22.07 -14.33 -9.09
C ASP A 576 23.47 -14.51 -8.50
N ALA A 577 23.59 -14.17 -7.23
CA ALA A 577 24.80 -14.37 -6.46
C ALA A 577 24.49 -14.99 -5.09
N PHE A 578 23.29 -15.53 -4.90
CA PHE A 578 22.83 -16.04 -3.62
C PHE A 578 23.71 -17.18 -3.09
N SER A 579 24.24 -18.01 -3.98
CA SER A 579 25.16 -19.11 -3.68
C SER A 579 26.64 -18.69 -3.56
N HIS A 580 26.96 -17.41 -3.81
CA HIS A 580 28.33 -16.90 -3.84
C HIS A 580 28.68 -16.09 -2.59
N GLU A 581 29.42 -16.68 -1.66
CA GLU A 581 29.84 -16.04 -0.39
C GLU A 581 30.68 -14.76 -0.56
N THR A 582 31.27 -14.53 -1.74
CA THR A 582 32.14 -13.36 -2.01
C THR A 582 31.46 -12.25 -2.80
N ALA A 583 30.20 -12.45 -3.18
CA ALA A 583 29.41 -11.45 -3.90
C ALA A 583 28.43 -10.76 -2.94
N PRO A 584 28.15 -9.46 -3.14
CA PRO A 584 27.12 -8.79 -2.37
C PRO A 584 25.74 -9.37 -2.73
N TYR A 585 24.77 -9.29 -1.82
CA TYR A 585 23.41 -9.73 -2.12
C TYR A 585 22.70 -8.76 -3.10
N PHE A 586 21.74 -9.29 -3.86
CA PHE A 586 20.81 -8.46 -4.63
C PHE A 586 20.19 -7.36 -3.73
N PRO A 587 20.07 -6.10 -4.19
CA PRO A 587 20.26 -5.61 -5.56
C PRO A 587 21.69 -5.12 -5.91
N LEU A 588 22.71 -5.39 -5.07
CA LEU A 588 24.08 -4.88 -5.30
C LEU A 588 24.92 -5.74 -6.25
N THR A 589 24.36 -6.78 -6.85
CA THR A 589 25.07 -7.74 -7.72
C THR A 589 25.37 -7.21 -9.13
N GLY A 590 24.74 -6.11 -9.52
CA GLY A 590 24.84 -5.51 -10.85
C GLY A 590 23.50 -4.99 -11.33
N ASP A 591 23.39 -4.75 -12.64
CA ASP A 591 22.15 -4.26 -13.23
C ASP A 591 21.03 -5.32 -13.11
N SER A 592 19.83 -4.86 -12.78
CA SER A 592 18.64 -5.71 -12.78
C SER A 592 17.45 -4.99 -13.37
N LYS A 593 16.52 -5.79 -13.91
CA LYS A 593 15.39 -5.30 -14.68
C LYS A 593 14.20 -6.21 -14.48
N PHE A 594 13.08 -5.64 -14.10
CA PHE A 594 11.78 -6.28 -14.10
C PHE A 594 10.82 -5.46 -14.97
N VAL A 595 10.16 -6.10 -15.91
CA VAL A 595 9.19 -5.44 -16.80
C VAL A 595 7.93 -6.26 -16.89
N VAL A 596 6.81 -5.55 -16.81
CA VAL A 596 5.49 -6.06 -17.13
C VAL A 596 5.01 -5.33 -18.39
N GLU A 597 4.72 -6.11 -19.42
CA GLU A 597 4.33 -5.62 -20.74
C GLU A 597 2.99 -6.20 -21.17
N LEU A 598 2.23 -5.40 -21.91
CA LEU A 598 1.01 -5.80 -22.56
C LEU A 598 1.28 -5.91 -24.06
N HIS A 599 1.17 -7.13 -24.58
CA HIS A 599 1.48 -7.50 -25.94
C HIS A 599 0.19 -7.69 -26.75
N PRO A 600 -0.05 -6.87 -27.80
CA PRO A 600 -1.20 -7.05 -28.68
C PRO A 600 -1.05 -8.33 -29.51
N THR A 601 -2.14 -9.07 -29.72
CA THR A 601 -2.17 -10.20 -30.68
C THR A 601 -2.34 -9.73 -32.12
N GLY A 602 -2.78 -8.47 -32.31
CA GLY A 602 -3.10 -7.87 -33.60
C GLY A 602 -4.52 -8.18 -34.10
N GLU A 603 -5.29 -8.98 -33.37
CA GLU A 603 -6.65 -9.38 -33.75
C GLU A 603 -7.69 -8.29 -33.46
N VAL A 604 -7.45 -7.50 -32.41
CA VAL A 604 -8.30 -6.39 -31.97
C VAL A 604 -7.60 -5.07 -32.28
N THR A 605 -8.33 -4.14 -32.89
CA THR A 605 -7.86 -2.79 -33.25
C THR A 605 -8.24 -1.75 -32.20
N GLU A 606 -9.44 -1.84 -31.62
CA GLU A 606 -9.89 -0.96 -30.55
C GLU A 606 -10.97 -1.62 -29.69
N TYR A 607 -11.06 -1.19 -28.42
CA TYR A 607 -12.16 -1.53 -27.53
C TYR A 607 -13.07 -0.31 -27.40
N THR A 608 -14.37 -0.50 -27.64
CA THR A 608 -15.35 0.57 -27.54
C THR A 608 -16.41 0.26 -26.50
N SER A 609 -16.78 1.28 -25.74
CA SER A 609 -17.92 1.26 -24.84
C SER A 609 -18.81 2.43 -25.19
N THR A 610 -20.04 2.13 -25.59
CA THR A 610 -21.02 3.14 -26.01
C THR A 610 -22.21 3.12 -25.06
N VAL A 611 -22.54 4.28 -24.52
CA VAL A 611 -23.75 4.51 -23.72
C VAL A 611 -24.66 5.41 -24.52
N THR A 612 -25.88 4.97 -24.80
CA THR A 612 -26.91 5.74 -25.48
C THR A 612 -28.14 5.85 -24.58
N TYR A 613 -28.69 7.05 -24.49
CA TYR A 613 -29.94 7.32 -23.77
C TYR A 613 -31.02 7.75 -24.75
N GLU A 614 -32.20 7.13 -24.63
CA GLU A 614 -33.37 7.49 -25.41
C GLU A 614 -34.62 7.49 -24.51
N LEU A 615 -35.51 8.45 -24.72
CA LEU A 615 -36.81 8.49 -24.07
C LEU A 615 -37.89 8.05 -25.06
N LEU A 616 -38.37 6.81 -24.92
CA LEU A 616 -39.46 6.27 -25.73
C LEU A 616 -40.83 6.65 -25.18
N LYS A 617 -41.80 6.77 -26.09
CA LYS A 617 -43.22 6.93 -25.78
C LYS A 617 -43.97 5.70 -26.28
N GLU A 618 -44.38 4.83 -25.37
CA GLU A 618 -45.05 3.55 -25.68
C GLU A 618 -46.55 3.57 -25.26
N GLY A 619 -47.34 2.58 -25.72
CA GLY A 619 -48.78 2.43 -25.45
C GLY A 619 -49.72 3.12 -26.45
N ASP A 620 -51.02 2.76 -26.41
CA ASP A 620 -52.04 3.09 -27.44
C ASP A 620 -52.31 4.60 -27.68
N GLU A 621 -51.68 5.50 -26.91
CA GLU A 621 -51.70 6.96 -27.15
C GLU A 621 -50.35 7.65 -26.88
N GLY A 622 -49.24 6.90 -26.75
CA GLY A 622 -47.90 7.47 -26.49
C GLY A 622 -47.75 8.16 -25.12
N ARG A 623 -48.59 7.79 -24.14
CA ARG A 623 -48.58 8.35 -22.78
C ARG A 623 -47.54 7.68 -21.86
N GLN A 624 -47.11 6.45 -22.14
CA GLN A 624 -46.11 5.76 -21.31
C GLN A 624 -44.72 6.25 -21.68
N LYS A 625 -44.09 7.00 -20.76
CA LYS A 625 -42.68 7.39 -20.89
C LYS A 625 -41.80 6.23 -20.42
N VAL A 626 -40.91 5.77 -21.29
CA VAL A 626 -39.97 4.70 -21.02
C VAL A 626 -38.55 5.22 -21.23
N ASP A 627 -37.76 5.28 -20.17
CA ASP A 627 -36.33 5.58 -20.28
C ASP A 627 -35.61 4.33 -20.78
N VAL A 628 -34.88 4.44 -21.87
CA VAL A 628 -34.06 3.35 -22.42
C VAL A 628 -32.60 3.76 -22.35
N LEU A 629 -31.81 2.93 -21.68
CA LEU A 629 -30.38 3.08 -21.59
C LEU A 629 -29.74 1.85 -22.20
N LYS A 630 -29.01 2.04 -23.30
CA LYS A 630 -28.32 0.97 -24.02
C LYS A 630 -26.81 1.12 -23.83
N PHE A 631 -26.20 0.07 -23.30
CA PHE A 631 -24.77 -0.12 -23.17
C PHE A 631 -24.30 -1.12 -24.21
N ILE A 632 -23.28 -0.77 -24.97
CA ILE A 632 -22.63 -1.66 -25.94
C ILE A 632 -21.15 -1.72 -25.61
N LEU A 633 -20.63 -2.91 -25.36
CA LEU A 633 -19.21 -3.19 -25.25
C LEU A 633 -18.80 -3.95 -26.50
N LYS A 634 -17.73 -3.48 -27.18
CA LYS A 634 -17.27 -4.12 -28.40
C LYS A 634 -15.75 -4.19 -28.45
N ALA A 635 -15.21 -5.36 -28.76
CA ALA A 635 -13.85 -5.52 -29.23
C ALA A 635 -13.87 -5.44 -30.75
N GLU A 636 -13.43 -4.32 -31.32
CA GLU A 636 -13.36 -4.11 -32.77
C GLU A 636 -12.12 -4.80 -33.33
N GLY A 637 -12.21 -5.46 -34.47
CA GLY A 637 -11.09 -6.22 -35.00
C GLY A 637 -11.46 -7.14 -36.15
N ALA A 638 -10.61 -8.13 -36.42
CA ALA A 638 -10.83 -9.11 -37.49
C ALA A 638 -12.07 -9.99 -37.24
N ALA A 639 -12.35 -10.31 -35.97
CA ALA A 639 -13.57 -10.96 -35.52
C ALA A 639 -14.16 -10.09 -34.39
N PRO A 640 -15.06 -9.14 -34.70
CA PRO A 640 -15.58 -8.23 -33.70
C PRO A 640 -16.50 -8.95 -32.74
N THR A 641 -16.28 -8.77 -31.45
CA THR A 641 -17.12 -9.34 -30.39
C THR A 641 -17.92 -8.23 -29.72
N GLU A 642 -19.23 -8.42 -29.60
CA GLU A 642 -20.16 -7.45 -29.01
C GLU A 642 -20.90 -8.05 -27.81
N ALA A 643 -21.04 -7.25 -26.75
CA ALA A 643 -21.94 -7.50 -25.64
C ALA A 643 -22.83 -6.29 -25.45
N GLN A 644 -24.14 -6.48 -25.45
CA GLN A 644 -25.13 -5.44 -25.34
C GLN A 644 -25.95 -5.63 -24.05
N LEU A 645 -26.14 -4.55 -23.30
CA LEU A 645 -27.07 -4.46 -22.17
C LEU A 645 -28.08 -3.35 -22.47
N VAL A 646 -29.37 -3.68 -22.47
CA VAL A 646 -30.46 -2.71 -22.62
C VAL A 646 -31.26 -2.67 -21.33
N MET A 647 -31.28 -1.51 -20.68
CA MET A 647 -32.13 -1.26 -19.52
C MET A 647 -33.30 -0.37 -19.92
N LYS A 648 -34.52 -0.76 -19.56
CA LYS A 648 -35.72 0.05 -19.75
C LYS A 648 -36.39 0.31 -18.42
N TYR A 649 -36.74 1.56 -18.15
CA TYR A 649 -37.56 1.95 -17.00
C TYR A 649 -38.87 2.55 -17.47
N ASN A 650 -39.97 1.85 -17.23
CA ASN A 650 -41.31 2.35 -17.52
C ASN A 650 -41.82 3.16 -16.32
N ARG A 651 -41.93 4.49 -16.50
CA ARG A 651 -42.28 5.43 -15.42
C ARG A 651 -43.71 5.27 -14.92
N GLU A 652 -44.63 4.79 -15.75
CA GLU A 652 -46.05 4.63 -15.40
C GLU A 652 -46.30 3.30 -14.67
N LYS A 653 -45.55 2.25 -15.04
CA LYS A 653 -45.66 0.92 -14.44
C LYS A 653 -44.69 0.70 -13.28
N ASN A 654 -43.71 1.60 -13.06
CA ASN A 654 -42.61 1.43 -12.11
C ASN A 654 -41.87 0.07 -12.28
N VAL A 655 -41.65 -0.33 -13.53
CA VAL A 655 -40.96 -1.58 -13.88
C VAL A 655 -39.63 -1.25 -14.54
N ILE A 656 -38.57 -1.92 -14.09
CA ILE A 656 -37.26 -1.95 -14.73
C ILE A 656 -37.11 -3.30 -15.44
N THR A 657 -36.72 -3.29 -16.70
CA THR A 657 -36.25 -4.48 -17.42
C THR A 657 -34.79 -4.29 -17.81
N ALA A 658 -34.00 -5.35 -17.76
CA ALA A 658 -32.62 -5.38 -18.18
C ALA A 658 -32.39 -6.62 -19.05
N ASP A 659 -32.01 -6.41 -20.30
CA ASP A 659 -31.78 -7.48 -21.28
C ASP A 659 -30.29 -7.48 -21.66
N VAL A 660 -29.61 -8.60 -21.41
CA VAL A 660 -28.20 -8.82 -21.79
C VAL A 660 -28.15 -9.76 -22.99
N GLN A 661 -27.43 -9.35 -24.03
CA GLN A 661 -27.22 -10.11 -25.25
C GLN A 661 -25.71 -10.19 -25.55
N ILE A 662 -25.19 -11.41 -25.71
CA ILE A 662 -23.82 -11.69 -26.16
C ILE A 662 -23.92 -12.64 -27.37
N PRO A 663 -24.06 -12.10 -28.60
CA PRO A 663 -24.35 -12.89 -29.79
C PRO A 663 -23.31 -13.98 -30.07
N ASP A 664 -22.04 -13.74 -29.76
CA ASP A 664 -20.92 -14.63 -30.09
C ASP A 664 -20.91 -15.95 -29.32
N ILE A 665 -21.63 -16.04 -28.19
CA ILE A 665 -21.75 -17.25 -27.37
C ILE A 665 -23.20 -17.65 -27.14
N ASP A 666 -24.13 -17.11 -27.94
CA ASP A 666 -25.57 -17.40 -27.92
C ASP A 666 -26.21 -17.23 -26.53
N VAL A 667 -25.76 -16.18 -25.80
CA VAL A 667 -26.28 -15.85 -24.46
C VAL A 667 -27.28 -14.70 -24.57
N GLU A 668 -28.53 -14.99 -24.20
CA GLU A 668 -29.60 -14.00 -24.00
C GLU A 668 -30.20 -14.18 -22.60
N VAL A 669 -30.10 -13.14 -21.77
CA VAL A 669 -30.60 -13.16 -20.38
C VAL A 669 -31.42 -11.90 -20.13
N GLY A 670 -32.72 -12.08 -19.91
CA GLY A 670 -33.66 -11.00 -19.54
C GLY A 670 -34.01 -11.04 -18.06
N ILE A 671 -33.91 -9.89 -17.38
CA ILE A 671 -34.31 -9.71 -15.98
C ILE A 671 -35.40 -8.64 -15.93
N ARG A 672 -36.51 -8.94 -15.25
CA ARG A 672 -37.60 -7.99 -15.01
C ARG A 672 -37.81 -7.79 -13.52
N LEU A 673 -37.67 -6.56 -13.05
CA LEU A 673 -37.85 -6.15 -11.66
C LEU A 673 -38.99 -5.13 -11.57
N GLY A 674 -40.04 -5.47 -10.83
CA GLY A 674 -41.11 -4.54 -10.49
C GLY A 674 -40.83 -3.88 -9.14
N VAL A 675 -40.95 -2.56 -9.05
CA VAL A 675 -40.92 -1.87 -7.76
C VAL A 675 -42.29 -2.06 -7.11
N ILE A 676 -42.39 -2.98 -6.15
CA ILE A 676 -43.62 -3.23 -5.39
C ILE A 676 -43.65 -2.24 -4.22
N ASP A 677 -44.55 -1.25 -4.27
CA ASP A 677 -44.95 -0.54 -3.05
C ASP A 677 -45.49 -1.59 -2.06
N GLY A 678 -44.98 -1.58 -0.83
CA GLY A 678 -45.00 -2.69 0.14
C GLY A 678 -46.37 -3.12 0.69
N ASN A 679 -47.39 -3.28 -0.14
CA ASN A 679 -48.73 -3.65 0.32
C ASN A 679 -49.51 -4.63 -0.58
N THR A 680 -48.87 -5.39 -1.47
CA THR A 680 -49.59 -6.41 -2.26
C THR A 680 -48.80 -7.72 -2.45
N GLN A 681 -49.47 -8.83 -2.10
CA GLN A 681 -48.95 -10.20 -2.09
C GLN A 681 -48.49 -10.71 -3.46
N ALA A 682 -47.43 -11.54 -3.40
CA ALA A 682 -46.72 -12.15 -4.51
C ALA A 682 -47.60 -12.99 -5.47
N LYS A 683 -47.29 -12.92 -6.76
CA LYS A 683 -47.62 -13.95 -7.75
C LYS A 683 -46.37 -14.31 -8.57
N GLU A 684 -46.18 -15.61 -8.74
CA GLU A 684 -45.04 -16.29 -9.36
C GLU A 684 -44.71 -15.81 -10.79
N LEU A 685 -43.41 -15.83 -11.10
CA LEU A 685 -42.86 -15.70 -12.45
C LEU A 685 -42.94 -17.05 -13.19
N ILE A 686 -43.42 -17.01 -14.44
CA ILE A 686 -43.36 -18.12 -15.41
C ILE A 686 -42.29 -17.76 -16.46
N PRO A 687 -41.43 -18.70 -16.90
CA PRO A 687 -40.42 -18.43 -17.90
C PRO A 687 -41.01 -18.33 -19.32
N SER A 688 -40.43 -17.47 -20.16
CA SER A 688 -40.60 -17.44 -21.61
C SER A 688 -39.40 -18.08 -22.28
#